data_AF-A0A7Y5Q8A3-F1
#
_entry.id   AF-A0A7Y5Q8A3-F1
#
_cell.length_a   1.000
_cell.length_b   1.000
_cell.length_c   1.000
_cell.angle_alpha   90.00
_cell.angle_beta   90.00
_cell.angle_gamma   90.00
#
_symmetry.space_group_name_H-M   'P 1'
#
loop_
_entity.id
_entity.type
_entity.pdbx_description
1 polymer ?
#
loop_
_entity_poly.entity_id
_entity_poly.type
_entity_poly.pdbx_seq_one_letter_code
_entity_poly.pdbx_strand_id
1 'polypeptide(L)'
;AGEGKRAAGWAAVQAGDSIVTVLPRDFWQHWPKGIAIDPAAVRLDLLPDIRDVSYGTDFYNLKKPDHRLYYLFDQGSYKLKAGCSKRQEIWLTFGVEPEAAARAVNNPPFLAAEPAWYQQTSAFGEISIETQQAYPSYETSTAKALDEYLNSRERNQEYGVLNFGDWYGERGTNWGNIEYDTQHAFFMQFARSGDWRWLRAGEEAERHNQDVDTVWAGPNKGLVYAHCLGHVGDYLDARVGDQGSRHGGFTVSHTWCEGHAEYYYLTGDRRARDTAVMIADAYARKNEANYEFTNCRDSGWHLILQCAVYELTGDPYYLNMARTIVDRIEERQTADGGWERQLVPGHCTCDPPRHRGNAGFMVGVQLSGLKSYHLLTGEPRVIDILYKGSKFLIEDMWVPSVHGFRYTSCPKSSAGYWSNTMLFEGMAYVDRFKPDAAVQSILREGCEAQLSNIQAFGKSLSMNIRATPRILYDMERLDREEVTRGVPVAVAGPNQYLGPGAGDLARFDASGSHDRGKGRLVAYTWDFGDGQRGEGVKVTHRYEQPGQYRVVLTVKDDQGHTARSILTLTAAPLWLRQLDPKKVTQVEAESFAGQGGGEVQLFERVATSGKMVTKWHQEVGHWLEWKLVVPSAGRYQLAARY
;
A
#
# COMPACT_ATOMS: atom_id res chain seq x y z
N ALA A 1 -26.50 32.43 -26.38
CA ALA A 1 -25.65 31.64 -25.46
C ALA A 1 -26.42 31.49 -24.14
N GLY A 2 -26.49 30.29 -23.59
CA GLY A 2 -27.00 30.08 -22.23
C GLY A 2 -25.83 30.12 -21.25
N GLU A 3 -26.04 30.74 -20.09
CA GLU A 3 -25.08 30.70 -18.98
C GLU A 3 -25.42 29.55 -18.03
N GLY A 4 -24.39 28.90 -17.48
CA GLY A 4 -24.52 27.78 -16.55
C GLY A 4 -23.45 27.82 -15.47
N LYS A 5 -23.61 27.02 -14.40
CA LYS A 5 -22.70 27.05 -13.24
C LYS A 5 -21.38 26.27 -13.43
N ARG A 6 -21.40 25.15 -14.13
CA ARG A 6 -20.25 24.24 -14.33
C ARG A 6 -20.23 23.73 -15.77
N ALA A 7 -19.30 24.24 -16.58
CA ALA A 7 -19.15 23.81 -17.96
C ALA A 7 -18.48 22.42 -18.01
N ALA A 8 -18.94 21.54 -18.91
CA ALA A 8 -18.37 20.21 -19.10
C ALA A 8 -16.92 20.22 -19.65
N GLY A 9 -16.46 21.38 -20.14
CA GLY A 9 -15.06 21.59 -20.48
C GLY A 9 -14.62 21.00 -21.80
N TRP A 10 -15.37 21.23 -22.88
CA TRP A 10 -14.98 20.80 -24.21
C TRP A 10 -15.42 21.80 -25.28
N ALA A 11 -14.71 21.79 -26.41
CA ALA A 11 -15.10 22.50 -27.63
C ALA A 11 -14.86 21.60 -28.83
N ALA A 12 -15.81 21.58 -29.75
CA ALA A 12 -15.73 20.79 -30.97
C ALA A 12 -15.81 21.68 -32.20
N VAL A 13 -14.98 21.38 -33.20
CA VAL A 13 -15.04 21.98 -34.52
C VAL A 13 -15.42 20.89 -35.51
N GLN A 14 -16.44 21.17 -36.33
CA GLN A 14 -16.95 20.24 -37.33
C GLN A 14 -16.82 20.84 -38.73
N ALA A 15 -16.27 20.06 -39.66
CA ALA A 15 -16.20 20.37 -41.08
C ALA A 15 -16.68 19.15 -41.88
N GLY A 16 -17.90 19.24 -42.43
CA GLY A 16 -18.58 18.07 -43.02
C GLY A 16 -18.79 16.97 -41.98
N ASP A 17 -18.33 15.75 -42.29
CA ASP A 17 -18.40 14.59 -41.40
C ASP A 17 -17.21 14.50 -40.43
N SER A 18 -16.22 15.40 -40.56
CA SER A 18 -15.05 15.43 -39.69
C SER A 18 -15.32 16.30 -38.47
N ILE A 19 -15.22 15.73 -37.27
CA ILE A 19 -15.31 16.45 -36.00
C ILE A 19 -14.02 16.25 -35.20
N VAL A 20 -13.49 17.34 -34.65
CA VAL A 20 -12.36 17.33 -33.72
C VAL A 20 -12.82 18.00 -32.43
N THR A 21 -12.62 17.33 -31.29
CA THR A 21 -13.00 17.85 -29.98
C THR A 21 -11.77 17.97 -29.08
N VAL A 22 -11.64 19.12 -28.41
CA VAL A 22 -10.63 19.37 -27.36
C VAL A 22 -11.31 19.24 -26.00
N LEU A 23 -10.80 18.35 -25.14
CA LEU A 23 -11.39 18.03 -23.84
C LEU A 23 -10.33 18.06 -22.72
N PRO A 24 -10.11 19.20 -22.05
CA PRO A 24 -9.44 19.22 -20.75
C PRO A 24 -10.23 18.44 -19.70
N ARG A 25 -9.60 17.43 -19.07
CA ARG A 25 -10.16 16.70 -17.94
C ARG A 25 -10.27 17.61 -16.72
N ASP A 26 -11.35 17.48 -15.95
CA ASP A 26 -11.57 18.24 -14.71
C ASP A 26 -11.59 19.77 -14.91
N PHE A 27 -12.17 20.21 -16.02
CA PHE A 27 -12.11 21.60 -16.48
C PHE A 27 -12.59 22.63 -15.44
N TRP A 28 -13.84 22.51 -14.96
CA TRP A 28 -14.39 23.47 -14.00
C TRP A 28 -13.82 23.26 -12.60
N GLN A 29 -13.40 22.04 -12.26
CA GLN A 29 -12.74 21.74 -11.00
C GLN A 29 -11.37 22.43 -10.90
N HIS A 30 -10.67 22.61 -12.01
CA HIS A 30 -9.39 23.32 -12.10
C HIS A 30 -9.50 24.80 -12.50
N TRP A 31 -10.64 25.46 -12.24
CA TRP A 31 -10.82 26.88 -12.55
C TRP A 31 -9.68 27.75 -11.97
N PRO A 32 -9.37 28.91 -12.57
CA PRO A 32 -9.96 29.48 -13.76
C PRO A 32 -9.49 28.74 -15.02
N LYS A 33 -10.40 28.59 -15.99
CA LYS A 33 -10.17 27.99 -17.30
C LYS A 33 -11.06 28.65 -18.33
N GLY A 34 -10.60 28.71 -19.58
CA GLY A 34 -11.38 29.23 -20.70
C GLY A 34 -11.24 28.34 -21.93
N ILE A 35 -12.29 28.28 -22.75
CA ILE A 35 -12.23 27.66 -24.07
C ILE A 35 -12.94 28.55 -25.07
N ALA A 36 -12.31 28.80 -26.21
CA ALA A 36 -12.83 29.66 -27.27
C ALA A 36 -12.64 29.00 -28.63
N ILE A 37 -13.54 29.30 -29.56
CA ILE A 37 -13.44 28.89 -30.95
C ILE A 37 -13.43 30.16 -31.80
N ASP A 38 -12.37 30.34 -32.57
CA ASP A 38 -12.25 31.39 -33.58
C ASP A 38 -12.19 30.72 -34.97
N PRO A 39 -12.45 31.46 -36.08
CA PRO A 39 -12.44 30.90 -37.43
C PRO A 39 -11.15 30.15 -37.83
N ALA A 40 -10.03 30.42 -37.14
CA ALA A 40 -8.72 29.82 -37.42
C ALA A 40 -8.29 28.75 -36.39
N ALA A 41 -8.89 28.69 -35.19
CA ALA A 41 -8.38 27.84 -34.12
C ALA A 41 -9.39 27.57 -32.99
N VAL A 42 -9.18 26.47 -32.27
CA VAL A 42 -9.70 26.27 -30.91
C VAL A 42 -8.63 26.71 -29.93
N ARG A 43 -8.97 27.61 -29.01
CA ARG A 43 -8.08 28.09 -27.95
C ARG A 43 -8.52 27.52 -26.60
N LEU A 44 -7.57 26.94 -25.87
CA LEU A 44 -7.74 26.49 -24.49
C LEU A 44 -6.88 27.36 -23.58
N ASP A 45 -7.53 28.15 -22.73
CA ASP A 45 -6.87 29.03 -21.76
C ASP A 45 -6.73 28.29 -20.42
N LEU A 46 -5.52 27.80 -20.12
CA LEU A 46 -5.24 27.10 -18.86
C LEU A 46 -5.17 28.05 -17.66
N LEU A 47 -4.78 29.30 -17.89
CA LEU A 47 -4.81 30.41 -16.94
C LEU A 47 -5.26 31.64 -17.74
N PRO A 48 -6.58 31.88 -17.88
CA PRO A 48 -7.09 32.96 -18.72
C PRO A 48 -6.68 34.33 -18.19
N ASP A 49 -6.75 35.35 -19.05
CA ASP A 49 -6.60 36.72 -18.60
C ASP A 49 -7.75 37.10 -17.66
N ILE A 50 -7.41 37.53 -16.45
CA ILE A 50 -8.35 37.84 -15.38
C ILE A 50 -8.49 39.35 -15.12
N ARG A 51 -7.82 40.20 -15.91
CA ARG A 51 -7.85 41.66 -15.72
C ARG A 51 -9.24 42.27 -15.85
N ASP A 52 -10.11 41.63 -16.65
CA ASP A 52 -11.51 42.04 -16.84
C ASP A 52 -12.45 41.45 -15.77
N VAL A 53 -11.96 40.54 -14.93
CA VAL A 53 -12.72 40.04 -13.78
C VAL A 53 -12.42 40.97 -12.61
N SER A 54 -13.38 41.84 -12.26
CA SER A 54 -13.29 42.66 -11.06
C SER A 54 -13.44 41.79 -9.82
N TYR A 55 -12.37 41.09 -9.47
CA TYR A 55 -12.17 40.58 -8.13
C TYR A 55 -12.01 41.81 -7.23
N GLY A 56 -13.13 42.32 -6.68
CA GLY A 56 -13.19 43.62 -6.00
C GLY A 56 -12.11 43.83 -4.92
N THR A 57 -11.81 45.07 -4.56
CA THR A 57 -10.75 45.44 -3.60
C THR A 57 -10.90 44.81 -2.19
N ASP A 58 -12.05 44.21 -1.90
CA ASP A 58 -12.37 43.42 -0.71
C ASP A 58 -11.71 42.03 -0.64
N PHE A 59 -10.98 41.60 -1.67
CA PHE A 59 -10.33 40.28 -1.74
C PHE A 59 -9.31 40.02 -0.62
N TYR A 60 -8.68 41.08 -0.13
CA TYR A 60 -7.76 41.03 1.00
C TYR A 60 -8.45 41.17 2.37
N ASN A 61 -9.78 41.10 2.41
CA ASN A 61 -10.53 41.09 3.66
C ASN A 61 -10.43 39.70 4.31
N LEU A 62 -9.48 39.59 5.25
CA LEU A 62 -9.05 38.40 6.01
C LEU A 62 -10.16 37.68 6.82
N LYS A 63 -11.42 38.13 6.72
CA LYS A 63 -12.59 37.55 7.38
C LYS A 63 -13.59 36.87 6.44
N LYS A 64 -13.40 36.93 5.11
CA LYS A 64 -14.30 36.29 4.13
C LYS A 64 -13.83 34.89 3.75
N PRO A 65 -14.72 33.95 3.40
CA PRO A 65 -14.36 32.60 2.93
C PRO A 65 -13.51 32.58 1.64
N ASP A 66 -13.37 33.71 0.94
CA ASP A 66 -12.71 33.80 -0.37
C ASP A 66 -11.17 33.64 -0.32
N HIS A 67 -10.54 33.93 0.83
CA HIS A 67 -9.09 33.81 0.98
C HIS A 67 -8.56 32.39 0.71
N ARG A 68 -9.40 31.36 0.89
CA ARG A 68 -9.04 29.97 0.61
C ARG A 68 -8.97 29.66 -0.89
N LEU A 69 -9.71 30.41 -1.72
CA LEU A 69 -9.90 30.09 -3.14
C LEU A 69 -9.05 30.95 -4.07
N TYR A 70 -8.91 32.23 -3.71
CA TYR A 70 -8.46 33.27 -4.65
C TYR A 70 -7.10 33.88 -4.27
N TYR A 71 -6.37 33.30 -3.31
CA TYR A 71 -5.09 33.81 -2.79
C TYR A 71 -3.98 33.95 -3.84
N LEU A 72 -4.10 33.26 -4.98
CA LEU A 72 -3.15 33.30 -6.09
C LEU A 72 -3.39 34.47 -7.04
N PHE A 73 -4.49 35.22 -6.89
CA PHE A 73 -4.81 36.36 -7.73
C PHE A 73 -4.34 37.66 -7.09
N ASP A 74 -3.57 38.44 -7.84
CA ASP A 74 -3.05 39.74 -7.39
C ASP A 74 -3.17 40.77 -8.51
N GLN A 75 -4.09 41.74 -8.34
CA GLN A 75 -4.28 42.90 -9.23
C GLN A 75 -4.33 42.55 -10.73
N GLY A 76 -5.09 41.52 -11.09
CA GLY A 76 -5.23 41.07 -12.48
C GLY A 76 -4.09 40.18 -12.99
N SER A 77 -3.21 39.70 -12.12
CA SER A 77 -2.13 38.76 -12.40
C SER A 77 -2.18 37.53 -11.51
N TYR A 78 -1.44 36.49 -11.89
CA TYR A 78 -1.24 35.27 -11.11
C TYR A 78 0.05 35.34 -10.30
N LYS A 79 -0.04 35.12 -8.98
CA LYS A 79 1.09 34.98 -8.07
C LYS A 79 1.31 33.49 -7.80
N LEU A 80 2.42 32.94 -8.30
CA LEU A 80 2.81 31.56 -8.10
C LEU A 80 4.18 31.49 -7.41
N LYS A 81 4.37 30.58 -6.45
CA LYS A 81 5.68 30.38 -5.83
C LYS A 81 6.66 29.68 -6.79
N ALA A 82 7.94 30.04 -6.67
CA ALA A 82 9.01 29.39 -7.41
C ALA A 82 9.04 27.87 -7.09
N GLY A 83 9.15 27.07 -8.14
CA GLY A 83 9.15 25.60 -8.04
C GLY A 83 7.77 24.96 -7.89
N CYS A 84 6.69 25.75 -7.83
CA CYS A 84 5.32 25.23 -7.97
C CYS A 84 5.12 24.62 -9.36
N SER A 85 4.35 23.54 -9.44
CA SER A 85 4.00 22.87 -10.68
C SER A 85 2.47 22.71 -10.79
N LYS A 86 1.97 22.55 -12.01
CA LYS A 86 0.62 22.02 -12.22
C LYS A 86 0.51 21.28 -13.53
N ARG A 87 0.06 20.03 -13.48
CA ARG A 87 -0.26 19.21 -14.66
C ARG A 87 -1.71 19.42 -15.07
N GLN A 88 -1.93 19.49 -16.38
CA GLN A 88 -3.25 19.53 -17.01
C GLN A 88 -3.33 18.38 -18.02
N GLU A 89 -4.42 17.62 -17.98
CA GLU A 89 -4.64 16.49 -18.87
C GLU A 89 -5.65 16.89 -19.95
N ILE A 90 -5.24 16.83 -21.21
CA ILE A 90 -6.02 17.31 -22.35
C ILE A 90 -6.16 16.17 -23.36
N TRP A 91 -7.40 15.86 -23.71
CA TRP A 91 -7.73 14.83 -24.68
C TRP A 91 -8.14 15.48 -26.01
N LEU A 92 -7.77 14.82 -27.11
CA LEU A 92 -8.21 15.15 -28.46
C LEU A 92 -8.96 13.96 -29.02
N THR A 93 -10.19 14.16 -29.49
CA THR A 93 -10.97 13.10 -30.14
C THR A 93 -11.31 13.48 -31.58
N PHE A 94 -11.40 12.46 -32.44
CA PHE A 94 -11.67 12.60 -33.87
C PHE A 94 -12.84 11.70 -34.24
N GLY A 95 -13.91 12.26 -34.82
CA GLY A 95 -15.07 11.47 -35.24
C GLY A 95 -15.93 10.94 -34.09
N VAL A 96 -15.74 11.41 -32.86
CA VAL A 96 -16.49 10.97 -31.67
C VAL A 96 -17.46 12.07 -31.25
N GLU A 97 -18.67 11.66 -30.85
CA GLU A 97 -19.67 12.56 -30.28
C GLU A 97 -19.11 13.27 -29.03
N PRO A 98 -19.07 14.62 -28.98
CA PRO A 98 -18.35 15.36 -27.95
C PRO A 98 -18.82 15.09 -26.52
N GLU A 99 -20.13 14.94 -26.26
CA GLU A 99 -20.64 14.71 -24.91
C GLU A 99 -20.25 13.31 -24.39
N ALA A 100 -20.31 12.29 -25.25
CA ALA A 100 -19.84 10.95 -24.92
C ALA A 100 -18.33 10.93 -24.64
N ALA A 101 -17.55 11.62 -25.46
CA ALA A 101 -16.12 11.82 -25.21
C ALA A 101 -15.89 12.52 -23.86
N ALA A 102 -16.64 13.60 -23.56
CA ALA A 102 -16.49 14.34 -22.31
C ALA A 102 -16.80 13.51 -21.07
N ARG A 103 -17.81 12.63 -21.13
CA ARG A 103 -18.12 11.69 -20.04
C ARG A 103 -16.97 10.72 -19.80
N ALA A 104 -16.40 10.16 -20.86
CA ALA A 104 -15.27 9.23 -20.78
C ALA A 104 -13.99 9.91 -20.29
N VAL A 105 -13.71 11.15 -20.72
CA VAL A 105 -12.53 11.91 -20.29
C VAL A 105 -12.60 12.30 -18.82
N ASN A 106 -13.77 12.73 -18.35
CA ASN A 106 -13.92 13.12 -16.93
C ASN A 106 -14.01 11.90 -15.99
N ASN A 107 -14.41 10.74 -16.50
CA ASN A 107 -14.43 9.46 -15.76
C ASN A 107 -13.77 8.36 -16.61
N PRO A 108 -12.44 8.36 -16.74
CA PRO A 108 -11.75 7.41 -17.60
C PRO A 108 -11.94 5.98 -17.07
N PRO A 109 -12.20 5.00 -17.96
CA PRO A 109 -12.28 3.61 -17.56
C PRO A 109 -10.93 3.17 -16.97
N PHE A 110 -10.98 2.47 -15.84
CA PHE A 110 -9.80 1.97 -15.14
C PHE A 110 -9.92 0.46 -14.98
N LEU A 111 -8.88 -0.28 -15.39
CA LEU A 111 -8.78 -1.72 -15.18
C LEU A 111 -7.92 -1.98 -13.95
N ALA A 112 -8.48 -2.65 -12.96
CA ALA A 112 -7.80 -2.99 -11.71
C ALA A 112 -7.95 -4.48 -11.40
N ALA A 113 -7.03 -5.04 -10.63
CA ALA A 113 -7.21 -6.35 -10.05
C ALA A 113 -8.32 -6.33 -8.99
N GLU A 114 -8.96 -7.47 -8.76
CA GLU A 114 -9.95 -7.63 -7.69
C GLU A 114 -9.28 -7.60 -6.30
N PRO A 115 -9.97 -7.14 -5.24
CA PRO A 115 -9.43 -7.08 -3.87
C PRO A 115 -8.74 -8.36 -3.38
N ALA A 116 -9.30 -9.52 -3.71
CA ALA A 116 -8.74 -10.81 -3.34
C ALA A 116 -7.32 -11.03 -3.90
N TRP A 117 -7.02 -10.49 -5.08
CA TRP A 117 -5.69 -10.58 -5.68
C TRP A 117 -4.67 -9.75 -4.90
N TYR A 118 -5.02 -8.53 -4.47
CA TYR A 118 -4.11 -7.68 -3.67
C TYR A 118 -3.76 -8.35 -2.33
N GLN A 119 -4.74 -8.94 -1.66
CA GLN A 119 -4.50 -9.68 -0.41
C GLN A 119 -3.62 -10.92 -0.63
N GLN A 120 -3.91 -11.73 -1.66
CA GLN A 120 -3.16 -12.96 -1.93
C GLN A 120 -1.71 -12.71 -2.33
N THR A 121 -1.46 -11.64 -3.10
CA THR A 121 -0.12 -11.30 -3.60
C THR A 121 0.66 -10.41 -2.65
N SER A 122 -0.01 -9.77 -1.68
CA SER A 122 0.57 -8.71 -0.84
C SER A 122 1.17 -7.56 -1.64
N ALA A 123 0.68 -7.30 -2.86
CA ALA A 123 1.19 -6.23 -3.72
C ALA A 123 1.01 -4.82 -3.11
N PHE A 124 0.05 -4.66 -2.18
CA PHE A 124 -0.20 -3.46 -1.38
C PHE A 124 0.13 -3.70 0.11
N GLY A 125 1.04 -4.64 0.36
CA GLY A 125 1.29 -5.19 1.69
C GLY A 125 0.20 -6.16 2.15
N GLU A 126 0.39 -6.66 3.37
CA GLU A 126 -0.53 -7.61 4.00
C GLU A 126 -1.77 -6.87 4.54
N ILE A 127 -2.82 -6.79 3.72
CA ILE A 127 -4.04 -6.05 4.02
C ILE A 127 -5.25 -6.98 4.17
N SER A 128 -6.17 -6.66 5.07
CA SER A 128 -7.48 -7.30 5.13
C SER A 128 -8.35 -6.77 3.99
N ILE A 129 -9.08 -7.63 3.28
CA ILE A 129 -10.11 -7.16 2.33
C ILE A 129 -11.36 -6.68 3.08
N GLU A 130 -12.15 -5.82 2.46
CA GLU A 130 -13.42 -5.39 3.05
C GLU A 130 -14.36 -6.61 3.19
N THR A 131 -14.73 -6.92 4.43
CA THR A 131 -15.79 -7.88 4.71
C THR A 131 -16.68 -7.32 5.82
N GLN A 132 -17.96 -7.08 5.51
CA GLN A 132 -18.90 -6.55 6.50
C GLN A 132 -19.09 -7.48 7.72
N GLN A 133 -18.67 -8.74 7.62
CA GLN A 133 -18.78 -9.73 8.69
C GLN A 133 -17.68 -9.62 9.74
N ALA A 134 -16.44 -9.25 9.38
CA ALA A 134 -15.32 -9.23 10.32
C ALA A 134 -15.26 -7.93 11.13
N TYR A 135 -15.43 -6.77 10.48
CA TYR A 135 -15.28 -5.45 11.13
C TYR A 135 -16.38 -4.45 10.71
N PRO A 136 -17.67 -4.72 10.97
CA PRO A 136 -18.79 -3.92 10.48
C PRO A 136 -18.71 -2.43 10.87
N SER A 137 -18.24 -2.12 12.07
CA SER A 137 -18.10 -0.72 12.54
C SER A 137 -17.03 0.05 11.77
N TYR A 138 -15.92 -0.62 11.41
CA TYR A 138 -14.87 -0.02 10.58
C TYR A 138 -15.41 0.29 9.19
N GLU A 139 -16.02 -0.69 8.52
CA GLU A 139 -16.52 -0.52 7.15
C GLU A 139 -17.64 0.53 7.07
N THR A 140 -18.52 0.58 8.07
CA THR A 140 -19.54 1.63 8.16
C THR A 140 -18.92 3.02 8.33
N SER A 141 -17.88 3.12 9.18
CA SER A 141 -17.24 4.39 9.47
C SER A 141 -16.40 4.92 8.31
N THR A 142 -15.70 4.03 7.58
CA THR A 142 -14.92 4.40 6.39
C THR A 142 -15.81 4.82 5.23
N ALA A 143 -16.91 4.12 4.98
CA ALA A 143 -17.90 4.52 3.95
C ALA A 143 -18.48 5.91 4.25
N LYS A 144 -18.90 6.16 5.50
CA LYS A 144 -19.37 7.48 5.93
C LYS A 144 -18.29 8.55 5.79
N ALA A 145 -17.04 8.20 6.08
CA ALA A 145 -15.93 9.12 5.97
C ALA A 145 -15.63 9.53 4.52
N LEU A 146 -15.74 8.60 3.56
CA LEU A 146 -15.63 8.93 2.15
C LEU A 146 -16.73 9.91 1.70
N ASP A 147 -17.98 9.62 2.07
CA ASP A 147 -19.10 10.48 1.70
C ASP A 147 -18.92 11.89 2.28
N GLU A 148 -18.47 12.00 3.54
CA GLU A 148 -18.21 13.28 4.17
C GLU A 148 -17.00 14.01 3.57
N TYR A 149 -15.94 13.31 3.18
CA TYR A 149 -14.82 13.89 2.45
C TYR A 149 -15.29 14.54 1.14
N LEU A 150 -16.06 13.80 0.33
CA LEU A 150 -16.62 14.30 -0.93
C LEU A 150 -17.63 15.43 -0.72
N ASN A 151 -18.46 15.35 0.31
CA ASN A 151 -19.38 16.42 0.67
C ASN A 151 -18.65 17.68 1.16
N SER A 152 -17.55 17.51 1.90
CA SER A 152 -16.74 18.63 2.40
C SER A 152 -16.15 19.45 1.24
N ARG A 153 -15.67 18.77 0.19
CA ARG A 153 -15.21 19.41 -1.05
C ARG A 153 -16.27 20.32 -1.67
N GLU A 154 -17.50 19.84 -1.74
CA GLU A 154 -18.61 20.65 -2.27
C GLU A 154 -18.95 21.83 -1.37
N ARG A 155 -19.04 21.62 -0.05
CA ARG A 155 -19.35 22.68 0.93
C ARG A 155 -18.27 23.76 0.99
N ASN A 156 -17.00 23.35 0.91
CA ASN A 156 -15.85 24.25 0.99
C ASN A 156 -15.44 24.81 -0.37
N GLN A 157 -16.03 24.30 -1.46
CA GLN A 157 -15.63 24.61 -2.83
C GLN A 157 -14.13 24.35 -3.04
N GLU A 158 -13.65 23.18 -2.65
CA GLU A 158 -12.23 22.77 -2.75
C GLU A 158 -11.83 22.51 -4.21
N TYR A 159 -11.99 23.54 -5.02
CA TYR A 159 -11.82 23.61 -6.45
C TYR A 159 -10.88 24.77 -6.77
N GLY A 160 -10.17 24.64 -7.87
CA GLY A 160 -9.25 25.63 -8.36
C GLY A 160 -7.96 24.99 -8.84
N VAL A 161 -7.21 25.71 -9.67
CA VAL A 161 -5.97 25.23 -10.28
C VAL A 161 -4.95 24.78 -9.22
N LEU A 162 -4.88 25.46 -8.07
CA LEU A 162 -3.99 25.08 -6.97
C LEU A 162 -4.69 24.33 -5.83
N ASN A 163 -6.02 24.23 -5.82
CA ASN A 163 -6.78 23.73 -4.68
C ASN A 163 -7.31 22.31 -4.88
N PHE A 164 -7.79 22.00 -6.10
CA PHE A 164 -8.47 20.74 -6.37
C PHE A 164 -7.55 19.54 -6.11
N GLY A 165 -8.05 18.62 -5.29
CA GLY A 165 -7.38 17.39 -4.86
C GLY A 165 -6.98 17.36 -3.38
N ASP A 166 -6.87 18.52 -2.72
CA ASP A 166 -6.59 18.63 -1.29
C ASP A 166 -7.85 19.04 -0.51
N TRP A 167 -7.77 19.03 0.82
CA TRP A 167 -8.87 19.31 1.74
C TRP A 167 -8.60 20.55 2.59
N TYR A 168 -9.65 21.29 2.97
CA TYR A 168 -9.53 22.58 3.65
C TYR A 168 -10.21 22.59 5.02
N GLY A 169 -9.54 23.16 6.03
CA GLY A 169 -10.21 23.66 7.25
C GLY A 169 -10.01 22.85 8.53
N GLU A 170 -9.13 21.85 8.55
CA GLU A 170 -8.84 21.04 9.76
C GLU A 170 -8.38 21.89 10.95
N ARG A 171 -7.65 22.98 10.71
CA ARG A 171 -7.25 23.97 11.72
C ARG A 171 -7.83 25.35 11.40
N GLY A 172 -9.09 25.39 10.98
CA GLY A 172 -9.81 26.62 10.67
C GLY A 172 -9.48 27.20 9.29
N THR A 173 -8.25 27.69 9.09
CA THR A 173 -7.86 28.49 7.91
C THR A 173 -6.60 27.97 7.23
N ASN A 174 -6.52 26.66 7.02
CA ASN A 174 -5.40 26.01 6.33
C ASN A 174 -5.91 24.97 5.32
N TRP A 175 -5.09 24.77 4.31
CA TRP A 175 -5.13 23.58 3.48
C TRP A 175 -4.37 22.44 4.17
N GLY A 176 -4.76 21.22 3.84
CA GLY A 176 -4.30 20.01 4.49
C GLY A 176 -2.94 19.55 4.04
N ASN A 177 -2.56 19.86 2.81
CA ASN A 177 -1.36 19.38 2.15
C ASN A 177 -1.20 17.86 2.32
N ILE A 178 -2.33 17.15 2.23
CA ILE A 178 -2.36 15.67 2.19
C ILE A 178 -1.67 15.05 3.43
N GLU A 179 -1.76 15.70 4.60
CA GLU A 179 -1.14 15.24 5.86
C GLU A 179 -1.60 13.81 6.22
N TYR A 180 -0.64 12.95 6.62
CA TYR A 180 -0.80 11.50 6.82
C TYR A 180 -0.96 10.67 5.55
N ASP A 181 -0.45 11.14 4.41
CA ASP A 181 -0.46 10.41 3.14
C ASP A 181 -1.91 10.07 2.75
N THR A 182 -2.74 11.10 2.57
CA THR A 182 -4.18 10.93 2.30
C THR A 182 -4.42 10.03 1.08
N GLN A 183 -3.56 10.12 0.07
CA GLN A 183 -3.65 9.26 -1.10
C GLN A 183 -3.28 7.81 -0.79
N HIS A 184 -2.26 7.53 0.02
CA HIS A 184 -1.99 6.16 0.51
C HIS A 184 -3.20 5.58 1.24
N ALA A 185 -3.76 6.36 2.17
CA ALA A 185 -4.98 5.98 2.88
C ALA A 185 -6.12 5.57 1.93
N PHE A 186 -6.30 6.32 0.83
CA PHE A 186 -7.35 6.05 -0.15
C PHE A 186 -7.03 4.86 -1.07
N PHE A 187 -5.80 4.72 -1.56
CA PHE A 187 -5.41 3.57 -2.37
C PHE A 187 -5.47 2.26 -1.59
N MET A 188 -5.14 2.30 -0.30
CA MET A 188 -5.34 1.17 0.61
C MET A 188 -6.83 0.80 0.72
N GLN A 189 -7.74 1.75 0.91
CA GLN A 189 -9.18 1.44 0.91
C GLN A 189 -9.68 0.94 -0.44
N PHE A 190 -9.17 1.47 -1.55
CA PHE A 190 -9.48 0.97 -2.89
C PHE A 190 -9.05 -0.50 -3.05
N ALA A 191 -7.81 -0.85 -2.69
CA ALA A 191 -7.30 -2.21 -2.78
C ALA A 191 -8.12 -3.20 -1.95
N ARG A 192 -8.71 -2.74 -0.83
CA ARG A 192 -9.58 -3.56 0.03
C ARG A 192 -10.99 -3.76 -0.49
N SER A 193 -11.59 -2.68 -0.99
CA SER A 193 -13.03 -2.59 -1.27
C SER A 193 -13.38 -2.78 -2.73
N GLY A 194 -12.46 -2.41 -3.63
CA GLY A 194 -12.76 -2.22 -5.05
C GLY A 194 -13.66 -1.01 -5.34
N ASP A 195 -14.03 -0.19 -4.34
CA ASP A 195 -14.84 1.01 -4.55
C ASP A 195 -14.00 2.08 -5.26
N TRP A 196 -14.32 2.29 -6.53
CA TRP A 196 -13.63 3.22 -7.42
C TRP A 196 -13.64 4.66 -6.92
N ARG A 197 -14.58 5.04 -6.03
CA ARG A 197 -14.61 6.38 -5.44
C ARG A 197 -13.35 6.67 -4.62
N TRP A 198 -12.80 5.65 -3.94
CA TRP A 198 -11.50 5.76 -3.25
C TRP A 198 -10.35 5.96 -4.24
N LEU A 199 -10.31 5.18 -5.32
CA LEU A 199 -9.30 5.33 -6.37
C LEU A 199 -9.32 6.75 -6.94
N ARG A 200 -10.52 7.26 -7.25
CA ARG A 200 -10.69 8.59 -7.81
C ARG A 200 -10.25 9.68 -6.84
N ALA A 201 -10.67 9.60 -5.58
CA ALA A 201 -10.23 10.55 -4.54
C ALA A 201 -8.71 10.49 -4.32
N GLY A 202 -8.12 9.29 -4.37
CA GLY A 202 -6.68 9.06 -4.26
C GLY A 202 -5.91 9.66 -5.42
N GLU A 203 -6.36 9.48 -6.66
CA GLU A 203 -5.76 10.10 -7.85
C GLU A 203 -5.76 11.63 -7.74
N GLU A 204 -6.87 12.22 -7.30
CA GLU A 204 -6.98 13.68 -7.15
C GLU A 204 -6.00 14.21 -6.09
N ALA A 205 -5.92 13.55 -4.93
CA ALA A 205 -4.98 13.86 -3.86
C ALA A 205 -3.52 13.69 -4.29
N GLU A 206 -3.21 12.59 -4.97
CA GLU A 206 -1.88 12.29 -5.49
C GLU A 206 -1.41 13.35 -6.50
N ARG A 207 -2.26 13.67 -7.48
CA ARG A 207 -1.94 14.70 -8.47
C ARG A 207 -1.75 16.07 -7.84
N HIS A 208 -2.55 16.41 -6.82
CA HIS A 208 -2.34 17.63 -6.05
C HIS A 208 -0.99 17.64 -5.34
N ASN A 209 -0.68 16.57 -4.61
CA ASN A 209 0.54 16.49 -3.81
C ASN A 209 1.81 16.55 -4.66
N GLN A 210 1.81 15.84 -5.80
CA GLN A 210 2.88 15.91 -6.79
C GLN A 210 3.07 17.34 -7.29
N ASP A 211 1.98 18.03 -7.65
CA ASP A 211 2.07 19.28 -8.39
C ASP A 211 2.26 20.51 -7.52
N VAL A 212 1.46 20.63 -6.46
CA VAL A 212 1.30 21.86 -5.67
C VAL A 212 2.12 21.80 -4.39
N ASP A 213 1.99 20.72 -3.62
CA ASP A 213 2.64 20.60 -2.30
C ASP A 213 4.13 20.30 -2.40
N THR A 214 4.56 19.64 -3.49
CA THR A 214 5.95 19.25 -3.71
C THR A 214 6.68 20.24 -4.61
N VAL A 215 7.87 20.69 -4.19
CA VAL A 215 8.68 21.66 -4.95
C VAL A 215 9.49 20.98 -6.05
N TRP A 216 9.33 21.40 -7.31
CA TRP A 216 9.98 20.78 -8.48
C TRP A 216 11.29 21.43 -8.93
N ALA A 217 11.54 22.68 -8.54
CA ALA A 217 12.68 23.44 -9.03
C ALA A 217 13.22 24.41 -7.98
N GLY A 218 14.47 24.84 -8.19
CA GLY A 218 15.17 25.76 -7.29
C GLY A 218 15.80 25.07 -6.08
N PRO A 219 16.27 25.84 -5.09
CA PRO A 219 17.06 25.33 -3.97
C PRO A 219 16.28 24.39 -3.04
N ASN A 220 14.95 24.48 -3.04
CA ASN A 220 14.06 23.66 -2.21
C ASN A 220 13.48 22.44 -2.96
N LYS A 221 14.02 22.09 -4.14
CA LYS A 221 13.54 20.96 -4.93
C LYS A 221 13.48 19.67 -4.09
N GLY A 222 12.32 19.00 -4.11
CA GLY A 222 12.00 17.80 -3.34
C GLY A 222 11.52 18.04 -1.91
N LEU A 223 11.49 19.29 -1.43
CA LEU A 223 10.82 19.58 -0.16
C LEU A 223 9.30 19.64 -0.37
N VAL A 224 8.55 19.11 0.61
CA VAL A 224 7.07 19.08 0.62
C VAL A 224 6.54 20.04 1.67
N TYR A 225 5.65 20.94 1.25
CA TYR A 225 5.05 21.94 2.14
C TYR A 225 4.14 21.28 3.18
N ALA A 226 4.27 21.73 4.42
CA ALA A 226 3.34 21.41 5.49
C ALA A 226 2.06 22.24 5.37
N HIS A 227 0.97 21.70 5.93
CA HIS A 227 -0.34 22.34 5.96
C HIS A 227 -0.30 23.84 6.29
N CYS A 228 -0.70 24.67 5.35
CA CYS A 228 -0.66 26.12 5.51
C CYS A 228 -1.69 26.81 4.63
N LEU A 229 -1.72 28.14 4.70
CA LEU A 229 -2.61 28.93 3.89
C LEU A 229 -2.17 28.92 2.42
N GLY A 230 -3.10 28.60 1.51
CA GLY A 230 -2.84 28.51 0.07
C GLY A 230 -1.83 27.43 -0.35
N HIS A 231 -1.74 26.32 0.39
CA HIS A 231 -0.82 25.17 0.20
C HIS A 231 0.68 25.45 0.36
N VAL A 232 1.16 26.62 -0.06
CA VAL A 232 2.58 26.96 -0.05
C VAL A 232 2.91 28.18 0.82
N GLY A 233 1.90 28.81 1.44
CA GLY A 233 2.05 29.92 2.38
C GLY A 233 2.55 31.23 1.76
N ASP A 234 2.62 32.26 2.59
CA ASP A 234 3.18 33.58 2.26
C ASP A 234 2.47 34.33 1.11
N TYR A 235 1.20 34.01 0.86
CA TYR A 235 0.35 34.79 -0.03
C TYR A 235 -0.21 36.04 0.64
N LEU A 236 -0.44 35.98 1.97
CA LEU A 236 -1.06 37.05 2.75
C LEU A 236 -0.11 37.60 3.81
N ASP A 237 -0.11 38.93 3.98
CA ASP A 237 0.76 39.61 4.94
C ASP A 237 0.29 39.45 6.40
N ALA A 238 -1.01 39.29 6.60
CA ALA A 238 -1.64 39.21 7.91
C ALA A 238 -2.34 37.85 8.14
N ARG A 239 -2.47 37.48 9.41
CA ARG A 239 -3.11 36.23 9.83
C ARG A 239 -4.60 36.24 9.49
N VAL A 240 -5.10 35.14 8.95
CA VAL A 240 -6.52 34.88 8.73
C VAL A 240 -7.02 33.91 9.80
N GLY A 241 -7.92 34.37 10.67
CA GLY A 241 -8.46 33.57 11.78
C GLY A 241 -7.48 33.27 12.91
N ASP A 242 -7.95 32.46 13.88
CA ASP A 242 -7.22 32.17 15.13
C ASP A 242 -6.35 30.91 15.05
N GLN A 243 -6.44 30.14 13.97
CA GLN A 243 -5.69 28.91 13.73
C GLN A 243 -5.11 28.89 12.30
N GLY A 244 -4.38 27.84 11.91
CA GLY A 244 -3.68 27.77 10.61
C GLY A 244 -2.34 28.52 10.53
N SER A 245 -1.41 28.02 9.71
CA SER A 245 -0.12 28.67 9.44
C SER A 245 -0.20 29.58 8.23
N ARG A 246 0.17 30.85 8.37
CA ARG A 246 0.33 31.77 7.22
C ARG A 246 1.59 31.48 6.38
N HIS A 247 2.58 30.85 6.99
CA HIS A 247 3.89 30.61 6.39
C HIS A 247 3.99 29.19 5.84
N GLY A 248 4.63 29.07 4.68
CA GLY A 248 4.95 27.78 4.07
C GLY A 248 6.21 27.20 4.71
N GLY A 249 6.05 26.10 5.45
CA GLY A 249 7.16 25.40 6.10
C GLY A 249 7.37 24.00 5.54
N PHE A 250 8.55 23.43 5.77
CA PHE A 250 8.88 22.05 5.40
C PHE A 250 9.17 21.23 6.65
N THR A 251 8.49 20.10 6.82
CA THR A 251 8.71 19.18 7.94
C THR A 251 8.72 17.74 7.43
N VAL A 252 9.52 16.88 8.05
CA VAL A 252 9.55 15.44 7.66
C VAL A 252 8.17 14.78 7.77
N SER A 253 7.30 15.24 8.66
CA SER A 253 5.94 14.72 8.75
C SER A 253 5.03 14.99 7.54
N HIS A 254 5.56 15.55 6.46
CA HIS A 254 4.88 15.77 5.18
C HIS A 254 5.64 15.09 4.03
N THR A 255 6.61 14.20 4.30
CA THR A 255 7.45 13.55 3.28
C THR A 255 6.99 12.14 2.96
N TRP A 256 5.69 11.99 2.75
CA TRP A 256 5.10 10.69 2.53
C TRP A 256 5.29 10.26 1.09
N CYS A 257 5.56 8.98 0.86
CA CYS A 257 5.84 8.45 -0.48
C CYS A 257 5.21 7.09 -0.76
N GLU A 258 4.47 6.50 0.20
CA GLU A 258 3.74 5.24 -0.04
C GLU A 258 2.67 5.49 -1.10
N GLY A 259 1.93 6.59 -0.95
CA GLY A 259 0.91 7.01 -1.90
C GLY A 259 1.41 7.23 -3.33
N HIS A 260 2.58 7.86 -3.48
CA HIS A 260 3.25 8.03 -4.77
C HIS A 260 3.62 6.68 -5.40
N ALA A 261 4.15 5.75 -4.60
CA ALA A 261 4.54 4.42 -5.06
C ALA A 261 3.31 3.61 -5.51
N GLU A 262 2.25 3.63 -4.72
CA GLU A 262 0.99 2.94 -5.00
C GLU A 262 0.32 3.46 -6.27
N TYR A 263 0.30 4.77 -6.48
CA TYR A 263 -0.21 5.34 -7.72
C TYR A 263 0.63 4.92 -8.92
N TYR A 264 1.96 4.84 -8.78
CA TYR A 264 2.82 4.28 -9.82
C TYR A 264 2.51 2.80 -10.10
N TYR A 265 2.28 1.98 -9.08
CA TYR A 265 1.92 0.57 -9.26
C TYR A 265 0.58 0.39 -9.98
N LEU A 266 -0.40 1.24 -9.65
CA LEU A 266 -1.74 1.19 -10.26
C LEU A 266 -1.75 1.69 -11.71
N THR A 267 -0.95 2.71 -12.03
CA THR A 267 -1.12 3.47 -13.28
C THR A 267 0.10 3.46 -14.21
N GLY A 268 1.28 3.12 -13.70
CA GLY A 268 2.55 3.32 -14.39
C GLY A 268 2.99 4.79 -14.50
N ASP A 269 2.36 5.71 -13.76
CA ASP A 269 2.68 7.15 -13.80
C ASP A 269 4.10 7.42 -13.29
N ARG A 270 5.05 7.56 -14.23
CA ARG A 270 6.47 7.78 -13.89
C ARG A 270 6.71 9.04 -13.08
N ARG A 271 5.83 10.05 -13.19
CA ARG A 271 5.94 11.27 -12.42
C ARG A 271 5.75 11.01 -10.92
N ALA A 272 4.84 10.13 -10.53
CA ALA A 272 4.68 9.69 -9.15
C ALA A 272 5.97 9.09 -8.59
N ARG A 273 6.57 8.17 -9.37
CA ARG A 273 7.87 7.57 -9.03
C ARG A 273 8.97 8.63 -8.89
N ASP A 274 9.08 9.53 -9.86
CA ASP A 274 10.10 10.57 -9.85
C ASP A 274 9.88 11.58 -8.71
N THR A 275 8.63 11.83 -8.32
CA THR A 275 8.28 12.66 -7.16
C THR A 275 8.76 12.02 -5.86
N ALA A 276 8.47 10.73 -5.66
CA ALA A 276 8.90 9.99 -4.47
C ALA A 276 10.43 9.99 -4.32
N VAL A 277 11.15 9.67 -5.40
CA VAL A 277 12.61 9.72 -5.46
C VAL A 277 13.14 11.11 -5.14
N MET A 278 12.54 12.15 -5.74
CA MET A 278 12.94 13.54 -5.51
C MET A 278 12.77 13.96 -4.05
N ILE A 279 11.69 13.51 -3.39
CA ILE A 279 11.44 13.78 -1.96
C ILE A 279 12.47 13.06 -1.08
N ALA A 280 12.67 11.75 -1.30
CA ALA A 280 13.65 10.97 -0.54
C ALA A 280 15.07 11.55 -0.65
N ASP A 281 15.49 11.91 -1.85
CA ASP A 281 16.79 12.52 -2.11
C ASP A 281 16.97 13.87 -1.39
N ALA A 282 15.92 14.69 -1.33
CA ALA A 282 15.98 15.98 -0.65
C ALA A 282 16.13 15.81 0.87
N TYR A 283 15.42 14.86 1.47
CA TYR A 283 15.47 14.59 2.91
C TYR A 283 16.64 13.72 3.32
N ALA A 284 17.26 12.98 2.40
CA ALA A 284 18.58 12.42 2.57
C ALA A 284 19.60 13.54 2.76
N ARG A 285 19.76 14.42 1.75
CA ARG A 285 20.71 15.55 1.79
C ARG A 285 20.54 16.46 3.01
N LYS A 286 19.30 16.75 3.39
CA LYS A 286 19.01 17.65 4.53
C LYS A 286 19.48 17.09 5.88
N ASN A 287 19.55 15.76 6.01
CA ASN A 287 19.77 15.08 7.30
C ASN A 287 21.02 14.20 7.36
N GLU A 288 21.86 14.23 6.31
CA GLU A 288 23.14 13.51 6.18
C GLU A 288 24.13 13.76 7.34
N ALA A 289 23.91 14.77 8.19
CA ALA A 289 24.86 15.20 9.21
C ALA A 289 24.79 14.47 10.57
N ASN A 290 24.00 13.39 10.75
CA ASN A 290 24.07 12.38 11.85
C ASN A 290 22.70 11.76 12.26
N TYR A 291 21.58 12.14 11.60
CA TYR A 291 20.23 11.73 11.99
C TYR A 291 19.95 11.88 13.50
N GLU A 292 20.30 13.03 14.07
CA GLU A 292 20.00 13.35 15.47
C GLU A 292 18.53 13.71 15.67
N PHE A 293 17.68 12.69 15.76
CA PHE A 293 16.25 12.91 15.97
C PHE A 293 15.94 13.29 17.42
N THR A 294 15.23 14.41 17.60
CA THR A 294 14.84 14.89 18.94
C THR A 294 13.56 14.25 19.47
N ASN A 295 12.86 13.48 18.62
CA ASN A 295 11.59 12.83 18.93
C ASN A 295 11.32 11.66 17.96
N CYS A 296 10.41 10.76 18.34
CA CYS A 296 10.07 9.56 17.56
C CYS A 296 9.34 9.85 16.24
N ARG A 297 8.70 11.01 16.12
CA ARG A 297 7.99 11.39 14.90
C ARG A 297 9.00 11.62 13.77
N ASP A 298 10.12 12.28 14.06
CA ASP A 298 11.10 12.60 13.03
C ASP A 298 11.79 11.34 12.52
N SER A 299 12.25 10.45 13.40
CA SER A 299 12.85 9.17 13.03
C SER A 299 11.86 8.27 12.28
N GLY A 300 10.64 8.12 12.80
CA GLY A 300 9.64 7.25 12.21
C GLY A 300 9.20 7.68 10.82
N TRP A 301 8.98 8.99 10.58
CA TRP A 301 8.62 9.46 9.24
C TRP A 301 9.74 9.31 8.22
N HIS A 302 10.99 9.61 8.61
CA HIS A 302 12.10 9.34 7.71
C HIS A 302 12.21 7.85 7.40
N LEU A 303 12.01 6.98 8.40
CA LEU A 303 12.10 5.54 8.18
C LEU A 303 11.03 5.04 7.20
N ILE A 304 9.78 5.48 7.36
CA ILE A 304 8.67 5.15 6.44
C ILE A 304 8.99 5.63 5.02
N LEU A 305 9.45 6.88 4.87
CA LEU A 305 9.87 7.45 3.59
C LEU A 305 10.93 6.59 2.90
N GLN A 306 12.03 6.28 3.60
CA GLN A 306 13.14 5.55 2.99
C GLN A 306 12.77 4.11 2.64
N CYS A 307 11.97 3.44 3.46
CA CYS A 307 11.46 2.11 3.16
C CYS A 307 10.55 2.11 1.92
N ALA A 308 9.61 3.06 1.83
CA ALA A 308 8.70 3.16 0.68
C ALA A 308 9.44 3.40 -0.64
N VAL A 309 10.45 4.28 -0.64
CA VAL A 309 11.24 4.55 -1.85
C VAL A 309 12.19 3.39 -2.18
N TYR A 310 12.70 2.66 -1.19
CA TYR A 310 13.42 1.42 -1.44
C TYR A 310 12.54 0.36 -2.11
N GLU A 311 11.33 0.10 -1.60
CA GLU A 311 10.38 -0.84 -2.22
C GLU A 311 10.07 -0.47 -3.68
N LEU A 312 9.89 0.84 -3.94
CA LEU A 312 9.59 1.37 -5.26
C LEU A 312 10.75 1.26 -6.26
N THR A 313 12.00 1.35 -5.79
CA THR A 313 13.18 1.51 -6.66
C THR A 313 14.14 0.33 -6.67
N GLY A 314 14.16 -0.45 -5.58
CA GLY A 314 15.20 -1.44 -5.29
C GLY A 314 16.59 -0.84 -5.04
N ASP A 315 16.72 0.48 -4.90
CA ASP A 315 18.02 1.13 -4.77
C ASP A 315 18.56 1.02 -3.32
N PRO A 316 19.66 0.30 -3.07
CA PRO A 316 20.20 0.08 -1.74
C PRO A 316 20.63 1.38 -1.03
N TYR A 317 20.79 2.50 -1.73
CA TYR A 317 21.01 3.82 -1.13
C TYR A 317 19.95 4.13 -0.05
N TYR A 318 18.67 3.93 -0.36
CA TYR A 318 17.57 4.23 0.56
C TYR A 318 17.54 3.24 1.75
N LEU A 319 17.81 1.95 1.51
CA LEU A 319 17.88 0.95 2.57
C LEU A 319 19.03 1.20 3.55
N ASN A 320 20.18 1.66 3.06
CA ASN A 320 21.32 2.00 3.90
C ASN A 320 21.04 3.21 4.80
N MET A 321 20.29 4.20 4.30
CA MET A 321 19.81 5.31 5.14
C MET A 321 18.81 4.84 6.18
N ALA A 322 17.85 3.99 5.80
CA ALA A 322 16.91 3.38 6.73
C ALA A 322 17.64 2.63 7.86
N ARG A 323 18.70 1.87 7.54
CA ARG A 323 19.56 1.22 8.55
C ARG A 323 20.16 2.22 9.54
N THR A 324 20.73 3.32 9.03
CA THR A 324 21.31 4.37 9.89
C THR A 324 20.27 4.97 10.84
N ILE A 325 19.04 5.16 10.36
CA ILE A 325 17.92 5.64 11.18
C ILE A 325 17.57 4.62 12.28
N VAL A 326 17.49 3.33 11.94
CA VAL A 326 17.23 2.25 12.91
C VAL A 326 18.32 2.17 13.97
N ASP A 327 19.59 2.30 13.59
CA ASP A 327 20.70 2.30 14.54
C ASP A 327 20.56 3.47 15.54
N ARG A 328 20.17 4.67 15.07
CA ARG A 328 19.89 5.82 15.94
C ARG A 328 18.65 5.63 16.81
N ILE A 329 17.63 4.93 16.33
CA ILE A 329 16.44 4.58 17.13
C ILE A 329 16.84 3.63 18.27
N GLU A 330 17.64 2.61 17.96
CA GLU A 330 18.11 1.61 18.93
C GLU A 330 19.01 2.24 20.00
N GLU A 331 20.01 3.04 19.59
CA GLU A 331 20.92 3.75 20.49
C GLU A 331 20.20 4.66 21.50
N ARG A 332 19.05 5.24 21.10
CA ARG A 332 18.26 6.15 21.93
C ARG A 332 17.15 5.47 22.71
N GLN A 333 16.92 4.17 22.51
CA GLN A 333 15.91 3.44 23.26
C GLN A 333 16.36 3.28 24.71
N THR A 334 15.53 3.74 25.64
CA THR A 334 15.82 3.68 27.07
C THR A 334 15.57 2.27 27.63
N ALA A 335 16.05 1.99 28.85
CA ALA A 335 15.99 0.65 29.44
C ALA A 335 14.55 0.15 29.69
N ASP A 336 13.62 1.07 29.93
CA ASP A 336 12.16 0.88 29.99
C ASP A 336 11.50 0.68 28.61
N GLY A 337 12.28 0.72 27.53
CA GLY A 337 11.83 0.45 26.16
C GLY A 337 11.28 1.66 25.41
N GLY A 338 11.18 2.81 26.08
CA GLY A 338 10.73 4.07 25.51
C GLY A 338 11.81 4.88 24.81
N TRP A 339 11.47 6.13 24.50
CA TRP A 339 12.40 7.14 23.98
C TRP A 339 12.12 8.45 24.70
N GLU A 340 12.86 8.70 25.77
CA GLU A 340 12.63 9.86 26.61
C GLU A 340 13.12 11.17 25.98
N ARG A 341 12.26 12.18 25.99
CA ARG A 341 12.63 13.58 25.79
C ARG A 341 11.95 14.47 26.82
N GLN A 342 12.43 15.70 26.96
CA GLN A 342 11.70 16.71 27.71
C GLN A 342 10.36 17.00 27.00
N LEU A 343 9.23 16.76 27.67
CA LEU A 343 7.93 17.12 27.10
C LEU A 343 7.81 18.65 27.04
N VAL A 344 7.26 19.13 25.93
CA VAL A 344 7.08 20.57 25.61
C VAL A 344 5.72 21.07 26.14
N PRO A 345 5.49 22.39 26.25
CA PRO A 345 4.16 22.93 26.55
C PRO A 345 3.09 22.32 25.63
N GLY A 346 1.93 21.97 26.19
CA GLY A 346 0.86 21.25 25.48
C GLY A 346 1.00 19.72 25.48
N HIS A 347 2.22 19.18 25.58
CA HIS A 347 2.46 17.74 25.84
C HIS A 347 2.53 17.44 27.33
N CYS A 348 2.85 18.43 28.16
CA CYS A 348 2.80 18.34 29.61
C CYS A 348 2.34 19.67 30.18
N THR A 349 1.34 19.64 31.05
CA THR A 349 0.75 20.80 31.73
C THR A 349 1.18 20.91 33.21
N CYS A 350 2.07 20.03 33.67
CA CYS A 350 2.64 20.11 35.01
C CYS A 350 3.61 21.29 35.15
N ASP A 351 3.70 21.83 36.38
CA ASP A 351 4.70 22.83 36.75
C ASP A 351 6.13 22.30 36.51
N PRO A 352 7.10 23.17 36.19
CA PRO A 352 8.47 22.76 36.00
C PRO A 352 9.09 22.06 37.24
N PRO A 353 9.92 21.01 37.04
CA PRO A 353 10.29 20.44 35.75
C PRO A 353 9.13 19.64 35.14
N ARG A 354 8.86 19.87 33.84
CA ARG A 354 7.88 19.06 33.09
C ARG A 354 8.35 17.61 33.05
N HIS A 355 7.41 16.67 32.96
CA HIS A 355 7.75 15.26 32.81
C HIS A 355 8.59 14.99 31.55
N ARG A 356 9.39 13.93 31.63
CA ARG A 356 10.10 13.35 30.49
C ARG A 356 9.30 12.18 29.93
N GLY A 357 9.53 11.86 28.66
CA GLY A 357 8.88 10.75 27.96
C GLY A 357 8.50 11.17 26.55
N ASN A 358 7.36 10.71 26.03
CA ASN A 358 6.97 10.96 24.63
C ASN A 358 5.46 11.10 24.39
N ALA A 359 5.10 11.50 23.17
CA ALA A 359 3.70 11.45 22.72
C ALA A 359 3.43 10.12 22.02
N GLY A 360 2.28 9.52 22.29
CA GLY A 360 1.99 8.13 21.89
C GLY A 360 2.01 8.00 20.38
N PHE A 361 1.33 8.90 19.67
CA PHE A 361 1.31 8.87 18.21
C PHE A 361 2.71 8.94 17.60
N MET A 362 3.64 9.68 18.21
CA MET A 362 5.03 9.77 17.70
C MET A 362 5.74 8.42 17.82
N VAL A 363 5.50 7.70 18.92
CA VAL A 363 6.02 6.34 19.10
C VAL A 363 5.37 5.39 18.10
N GLY A 364 4.04 5.43 17.94
CA GLY A 364 3.33 4.60 16.95
C GLY A 364 3.89 4.75 15.54
N VAL A 365 4.15 5.98 15.10
CA VAL A 365 4.81 6.28 13.82
C VAL A 365 6.18 5.63 13.68
N GLN A 366 6.99 5.69 14.74
CA GLN A 366 8.29 5.04 14.75
C GLN A 366 8.16 3.51 14.68
N LEU A 367 7.20 2.93 15.38
CA LEU A 367 6.95 1.50 15.31
C LEU A 367 6.45 1.07 13.91
N SER A 368 5.62 1.87 13.24
CA SER A 368 5.25 1.65 11.84
C SER A 368 6.47 1.65 10.92
N GLY A 369 7.39 2.60 11.07
CA GLY A 369 8.64 2.62 10.30
C GLY A 369 9.54 1.42 10.58
N LEU A 370 9.68 1.02 11.85
CA LEU A 370 10.46 -0.17 12.24
C LEU A 370 9.85 -1.45 11.66
N LYS A 371 8.52 -1.56 11.63
CA LYS A 371 7.83 -2.64 10.93
C LYS A 371 8.19 -2.66 9.44
N SER A 372 8.07 -1.54 8.74
CA SER A 372 8.41 -1.48 7.30
C SER A 372 9.86 -1.90 7.05
N TYR A 373 10.79 -1.45 7.89
CA TYR A 373 12.18 -1.86 7.80
C TYR A 373 12.39 -3.36 8.07
N HIS A 374 11.71 -3.92 9.06
CA HIS A 374 11.80 -5.35 9.36
C HIS A 374 11.21 -6.21 8.23
N LEU A 375 10.10 -5.80 7.61
CA LEU A 375 9.54 -6.48 6.44
C LEU A 375 10.56 -6.59 5.30
N LEU A 376 11.36 -5.54 5.11
CA LEU A 376 12.38 -5.47 4.05
C LEU A 376 13.66 -6.26 4.36
N THR A 377 14.00 -6.45 5.63
CA THR A 377 15.34 -6.93 6.03
C THR A 377 15.32 -8.23 6.84
N GLY A 378 14.23 -8.52 7.54
CA GLY A 378 14.13 -9.62 8.50
C GLY A 378 15.10 -9.53 9.69
N GLU A 379 15.69 -8.34 9.96
CA GLU A 379 16.71 -8.19 11.01
C GLU A 379 16.12 -8.45 12.42
N PRO A 380 16.51 -9.53 13.12
CA PRO A 380 15.83 -9.94 14.35
C PRO A 380 15.86 -8.91 15.49
N ARG A 381 16.92 -8.07 15.54
CA ARG A 381 17.03 -6.99 16.53
C ARG A 381 15.85 -6.01 16.48
N VAL A 382 15.25 -5.82 15.29
CA VAL A 382 14.16 -4.87 15.10
C VAL A 382 12.90 -5.33 15.83
N ILE A 383 12.68 -6.64 15.93
CA ILE A 383 11.60 -7.23 16.74
C ILE A 383 11.76 -6.90 18.22
N ASP A 384 12.99 -6.90 18.74
CA ASP A 384 13.26 -6.53 20.13
C ASP A 384 12.93 -5.06 20.39
N ILE A 385 13.32 -4.17 19.47
CA ILE A 385 13.04 -2.73 19.55
C ILE A 385 11.52 -2.49 19.50
N LEU A 386 10.82 -3.12 18.56
CA LEU A 386 9.36 -3.06 18.41
C LEU A 386 8.64 -3.54 19.67
N TYR A 387 9.08 -4.67 20.25
CA TYR A 387 8.46 -5.25 21.43
C TYR A 387 8.59 -4.31 22.63
N LYS A 388 9.79 -3.80 22.88
CA LYS A 388 10.05 -2.82 23.94
C LYS A 388 9.24 -1.53 23.77
N GLY A 389 9.18 -0.98 22.56
CA GLY A 389 8.38 0.22 22.28
C GLY A 389 6.87 0.00 22.42
N SER A 390 6.38 -1.20 22.08
CA SER A 390 4.99 -1.61 22.30
C SER A 390 4.67 -1.71 23.79
N LYS A 391 5.57 -2.29 24.58
CA LYS A 391 5.46 -2.36 26.04
C LYS A 391 5.44 -0.98 26.68
N PHE A 392 6.31 -0.05 26.25
CA PHE A 392 6.29 1.34 26.70
C PHE A 392 4.92 2.02 26.45
N LEU A 393 4.34 1.88 25.25
CA LEU A 393 3.02 2.42 24.96
C LEU A 393 1.93 1.86 25.89
N ILE A 394 1.99 0.56 26.21
CA ILE A 394 1.01 -0.07 27.10
C ILE A 394 1.22 0.39 28.54
N GLU A 395 2.44 0.32 29.06
CA GLU A 395 2.72 0.53 30.48
C GLU A 395 2.56 2.00 30.90
N ASP A 396 3.00 2.93 30.06
CA ASP A 396 3.01 4.36 30.40
C ASP A 396 1.72 5.08 29.95
N MET A 397 1.07 4.57 28.90
CA MET A 397 0.05 5.34 28.19
C MET A 397 -1.31 4.67 28.12
N TRP A 398 -1.43 3.36 28.29
CA TRP A 398 -2.76 2.72 28.30
C TRP A 398 -3.58 3.15 29.52
N VAL A 399 -4.88 3.39 29.30
CA VAL A 399 -5.83 3.75 30.34
C VAL A 399 -7.04 2.80 30.24
N PRO A 400 -7.09 1.74 31.09
CA PRO A 400 -8.13 0.73 31.01
C PRO A 400 -9.55 1.28 31.08
N SER A 401 -9.78 2.32 31.89
CA SER A 401 -11.12 2.89 32.11
C SER A 401 -11.74 3.55 30.88
N VAL A 402 -10.95 3.84 29.83
CA VAL A 402 -11.44 4.43 28.58
C VAL A 402 -11.10 3.58 27.36
N HIS A 403 -10.58 2.36 27.56
CA HIS A 403 -10.09 1.45 26.52
C HIS A 403 -9.24 2.19 25.45
N GLY A 404 -8.33 3.05 25.91
CA GLY A 404 -7.56 3.93 25.03
C GLY A 404 -6.28 4.43 25.66
N PHE A 405 -5.59 5.33 24.96
CA PHE A 405 -4.28 5.82 25.35
C PHE A 405 -4.33 7.27 25.82
N ARG A 406 -3.40 7.62 26.72
CA ARG A 406 -3.02 9.00 26.98
C ARG A 406 -2.42 9.61 25.71
N TYR A 407 -2.54 10.93 25.56
CA TYR A 407 -1.90 11.65 24.47
C TYR A 407 -0.37 11.57 24.56
N THR A 408 0.16 11.61 25.79
CA THR A 408 1.59 11.49 26.11
C THR A 408 1.80 10.60 27.33
N SER A 409 3.04 10.22 27.61
CA SER A 409 3.41 9.55 28.86
C SER A 409 3.25 10.43 30.11
N CYS A 410 2.91 11.72 29.97
CA CYS A 410 2.55 12.56 31.11
C CYS A 410 1.26 12.03 31.77
N PRO A 411 1.26 11.72 33.08
CA PRO A 411 0.07 11.23 33.77
C PRO A 411 -1.11 12.21 33.79
N LYS A 412 -0.85 13.51 33.60
CA LYS A 412 -1.88 14.57 33.52
C LYS A 412 -2.37 14.86 32.10
N SER A 413 -1.84 14.17 31.09
CA SER A 413 -2.32 14.36 29.71
C SER A 413 -3.68 13.67 29.51
N SER A 414 -4.45 14.18 28.55
CA SER A 414 -5.77 13.62 28.22
C SER A 414 -5.65 12.17 27.78
N ALA A 415 -6.67 11.36 28.07
CA ALA A 415 -6.78 9.98 27.62
C ALA A 415 -8.09 9.77 26.87
N GLY A 416 -8.08 8.90 25.87
CA GLY A 416 -9.30 8.51 25.19
C GLY A 416 -9.06 7.52 24.05
N TYR A 417 -10.18 7.04 23.50
CA TYR A 417 -10.25 6.16 22.34
C TYR A 417 -10.18 6.92 21.00
N TRP A 418 -9.87 8.22 21.02
CA TRP A 418 -9.63 9.06 19.84
C TRP A 418 -8.15 9.01 19.40
N SER A 419 -7.45 7.97 19.83
CA SER A 419 -6.01 7.84 19.68
C SER A 419 -5.62 7.57 18.21
N ASN A 420 -4.34 7.52 17.90
CA ASN A 420 -3.91 7.26 16.53
C ASN A 420 -3.87 5.75 16.27
N THR A 421 -4.58 5.23 15.26
CA THR A 421 -4.58 3.78 14.96
C THR A 421 -3.17 3.20 14.76
N MET A 422 -2.21 4.00 14.32
CA MET A 422 -0.80 3.57 14.19
C MET A 422 -0.16 3.13 15.51
N LEU A 423 -0.75 3.47 16.67
CA LEU A 423 -0.33 2.92 17.96
C LEU A 423 -0.40 1.38 17.98
N PHE A 424 -1.34 0.80 17.24
CA PHE A 424 -1.58 -0.63 17.20
C PHE A 424 -0.78 -1.34 16.11
N GLU A 425 -0.31 -0.64 15.06
CA GLU A 425 0.33 -1.30 13.91
C GLU A 425 1.61 -2.04 14.30
N GLY A 426 2.49 -1.40 15.07
CA GLY A 426 3.70 -2.06 15.58
C GLY A 426 3.39 -3.18 16.56
N MET A 427 2.37 -3.01 17.40
CA MET A 427 1.94 -4.01 18.39
C MET A 427 1.40 -5.28 17.73
N ALA A 428 0.53 -5.12 16.74
CA ALA A 428 -0.07 -6.21 15.99
C ALA A 428 0.99 -6.99 15.20
N TYR A 429 1.95 -6.27 14.63
CA TYR A 429 3.06 -6.88 13.90
C TYR A 429 4.03 -7.64 14.81
N VAL A 430 4.41 -7.08 15.95
CA VAL A 430 5.39 -7.72 16.84
C VAL A 430 4.82 -8.98 17.50
N ASP A 431 3.50 -9.04 17.72
CA ASP A 431 2.81 -10.21 18.25
C ASP A 431 3.02 -11.48 17.39
N ARG A 432 3.24 -11.35 16.08
CA ARG A 432 3.59 -12.46 15.18
C ARG A 432 4.84 -13.21 15.62
N PHE A 433 5.80 -12.48 16.19
CA PHE A 433 7.14 -12.97 16.52
C PHE A 433 7.33 -13.16 18.03
N LYS A 434 6.64 -12.33 18.83
CA LYS A 434 6.67 -12.35 20.29
C LYS A 434 5.24 -12.25 20.84
N PRO A 435 4.46 -13.34 20.82
CA PRO A 435 3.12 -13.35 21.37
C PRO A 435 3.13 -12.99 22.87
N ASP A 436 2.33 -12.00 23.25
CA ASP A 436 2.25 -11.50 24.62
C ASP A 436 0.79 -11.25 24.99
N ALA A 437 0.31 -11.92 26.05
CA ALA A 437 -1.09 -11.85 26.46
C ALA A 437 -1.55 -10.42 26.80
N ALA A 438 -0.67 -9.58 27.35
CA ALA A 438 -1.00 -8.19 27.62
C ALA A 438 -1.18 -7.42 26.31
N VAL A 439 -0.25 -7.58 25.36
CA VAL A 439 -0.34 -6.95 24.03
C VAL A 439 -1.63 -7.38 23.31
N GLN A 440 -1.94 -8.68 23.31
CA GLN A 440 -3.15 -9.23 22.67
C GLN A 440 -4.45 -8.70 23.30
N SER A 441 -4.50 -8.54 24.63
CA SER A 441 -5.66 -7.94 25.32
C SER A 441 -5.87 -6.50 24.87
N ILE A 442 -4.79 -5.71 24.82
CA ILE A 442 -4.84 -4.30 24.38
C ILE A 442 -5.24 -4.19 22.91
N LEU A 443 -4.72 -5.06 22.04
CA LEU A 443 -5.07 -5.09 20.63
C LEU A 443 -6.58 -5.31 20.44
N ARG A 444 -7.18 -6.27 21.15
CA ARG A 444 -8.62 -6.56 21.04
C ARG A 444 -9.48 -5.43 21.57
N GLU A 445 -9.25 -5.01 22.82
CA GLU A 445 -10.05 -3.98 23.47
C GLU A 445 -9.87 -2.59 22.83
N GLY A 446 -8.62 -2.23 22.52
CA GLY A 446 -8.26 -0.91 22.01
C GLY A 446 -8.58 -0.73 20.54
N CYS A 447 -8.33 -1.75 19.70
CA CYS A 447 -8.65 -1.62 18.27
C CYS A 447 -10.17 -1.50 18.07
N GLU A 448 -10.98 -2.37 18.70
CA GLU A 448 -12.43 -2.34 18.50
C GLU A 448 -13.06 -0.98 18.90
N ALA A 449 -12.62 -0.43 20.04
CA ALA A 449 -13.05 0.89 20.51
C ALA A 449 -12.68 2.01 19.52
N GLN A 450 -11.47 1.94 18.95
CA GLN A 450 -10.98 2.94 17.99
C GLN A 450 -11.67 2.83 16.62
N LEU A 451 -11.86 1.60 16.11
CA LEU A 451 -12.45 1.32 14.79
C LEU A 451 -13.90 1.79 14.67
N SER A 452 -14.60 1.87 15.81
CA SER A 452 -16.00 2.30 15.87
C SER A 452 -16.19 3.82 15.77
N ASN A 453 -15.11 4.60 15.63
CA ASN A 453 -15.16 6.05 15.72
C ASN A 453 -14.09 6.75 14.86
N ILE A 454 -14.08 6.44 13.56
CA ILE A 454 -13.20 7.10 12.60
C ILE A 454 -13.73 8.50 12.30
N GLN A 455 -12.91 9.52 12.58
CA GLN A 455 -13.23 10.89 12.21
C GLN A 455 -13.19 11.05 10.68
N ALA A 456 -14.25 11.64 10.14
CA ALA A 456 -14.55 11.67 8.72
C ALA A 456 -13.94 12.87 7.96
N PHE A 457 -12.97 13.58 8.54
CA PHE A 457 -12.49 14.84 7.98
C PHE A 457 -11.01 15.15 8.27
N GLY A 458 -10.35 15.78 7.30
CA GLY A 458 -8.97 16.25 7.37
C GLY A 458 -7.97 15.15 7.69
N LYS A 459 -6.86 15.53 8.33
CA LYS A 459 -5.79 14.58 8.69
C LYS A 459 -6.28 13.41 9.56
N SER A 460 -7.30 13.63 10.38
CA SER A 460 -7.83 12.58 11.26
C SER A 460 -8.44 11.43 10.47
N LEU A 461 -8.98 11.70 9.28
CA LEU A 461 -9.41 10.65 8.36
C LEU A 461 -8.22 9.79 7.94
N SER A 462 -7.23 10.40 7.27
CA SER A 462 -6.06 9.70 6.71
C SER A 462 -5.29 8.94 7.79
N MET A 463 -5.08 9.59 8.95
CA MET A 463 -4.43 8.99 10.11
C MET A 463 -5.09 7.69 10.58
N ASN A 464 -6.42 7.58 10.50
CA ASN A 464 -7.16 6.42 11.01
C ASN A 464 -7.35 5.30 9.98
N ILE A 465 -7.11 5.53 8.69
CA ILE A 465 -7.35 4.52 7.65
C ILE A 465 -6.09 4.09 6.89
N ARG A 466 -4.95 4.77 7.09
CA ARG A 466 -3.67 4.42 6.43
C ARG A 466 -3.10 3.07 6.88
N ALA A 467 -3.01 2.86 8.19
CA ALA A 467 -2.39 1.67 8.78
C ALA A 467 -3.41 0.56 9.11
N THR A 468 -4.67 0.95 9.31
CA THR A 468 -5.74 0.07 9.76
C THR A 468 -5.94 -1.17 8.88
N PRO A 469 -5.86 -1.11 7.54
CA PRO A 469 -5.81 -2.30 6.69
C PRO A 469 -4.84 -3.40 7.10
N ARG A 470 -3.64 -3.01 7.52
CA ARG A 470 -2.61 -3.95 7.95
C ARG A 470 -2.83 -4.41 9.40
N ILE A 471 -3.36 -3.52 10.24
CA ILE A 471 -3.78 -3.87 11.61
C ILE A 471 -4.87 -4.94 11.57
N LEU A 472 -5.91 -4.74 10.75
CA LEU A 472 -7.00 -5.71 10.61
C LEU A 472 -6.51 -7.05 10.06
N TYR A 473 -5.57 -7.05 9.10
CA TYR A 473 -4.93 -8.29 8.65
C TYR A 473 -4.30 -9.08 9.81
N ASP A 474 -3.59 -8.38 10.70
CA ASP A 474 -2.97 -8.97 11.87
C ASP A 474 -3.97 -9.42 12.94
N MET A 475 -5.05 -8.68 13.12
CA MET A 475 -6.15 -9.05 14.01
C MET A 475 -6.85 -10.32 13.50
N GLU A 476 -7.16 -10.42 12.21
CA GLU A 476 -7.73 -11.64 11.64
C GLU A 476 -6.80 -12.84 11.80
N ARG A 477 -5.49 -12.65 11.67
CA ARG A 477 -4.50 -13.70 11.95
C ARG A 477 -4.59 -14.12 13.43
N LEU A 478 -4.59 -13.16 14.35
CA LEU A 478 -4.69 -13.40 15.79
C LEU A 478 -5.99 -14.16 16.14
N ASP A 479 -7.12 -13.79 15.54
CA ASP A 479 -8.40 -14.46 15.73
C ASP A 479 -8.40 -15.89 15.15
N ARG A 480 -7.81 -16.10 13.96
CA ARG A 480 -7.64 -17.45 13.40
C ARG A 480 -6.73 -18.34 14.25
N GLU A 481 -5.65 -17.78 14.79
CA GLU A 481 -4.75 -18.50 15.71
C GLU A 481 -5.46 -18.89 17.00
N GLU A 482 -6.34 -18.04 17.52
CA GLU A 482 -7.18 -18.37 18.68
C GLU A 482 -8.21 -19.47 18.37
N VAL A 483 -8.91 -19.38 17.24
CA VAL A 483 -9.87 -20.42 16.80
C VAL A 483 -9.19 -21.75 16.51
N THR A 484 -7.94 -21.73 16.03
CA THR A 484 -7.13 -22.94 15.80
C THR A 484 -6.31 -23.35 17.02
N ARG A 485 -6.42 -22.64 18.15
CA ARG A 485 -5.72 -22.99 19.39
C ARG A 485 -6.32 -24.26 19.98
N GLY A 486 -5.52 -25.31 20.05
CA GLY A 486 -5.99 -26.65 20.44
C GLY A 486 -6.64 -27.44 19.29
N VAL A 487 -6.41 -27.03 18.04
CA VAL A 487 -6.68 -27.85 16.85
C VAL A 487 -5.32 -28.38 16.34
N PRO A 488 -5.24 -29.66 15.94
CA PRO A 488 -3.99 -30.23 15.46
C PRO A 488 -3.59 -29.67 14.09
N VAL A 489 -2.31 -29.70 13.78
CA VAL A 489 -1.73 -29.38 12.46
C VAL A 489 -1.17 -30.66 11.87
N ALA A 490 -1.69 -31.06 10.71
CA ALA A 490 -1.15 -32.16 9.93
C ALA A 490 -0.02 -31.67 9.02
N VAL A 491 1.11 -32.38 8.99
CA VAL A 491 2.23 -32.13 8.07
C VAL A 491 2.58 -33.44 7.39
N ALA A 492 2.14 -33.64 6.15
CA ALA A 492 2.36 -34.87 5.39
C ALA A 492 3.79 -34.99 4.83
N GLY A 493 4.55 -33.89 4.78
CA GLY A 493 5.86 -33.81 4.14
C GLY A 493 5.78 -33.32 2.68
N PRO A 494 6.93 -33.22 1.98
CA PRO A 494 6.98 -32.75 0.59
C PRO A 494 6.43 -33.77 -0.40
N ASN A 495 6.12 -33.31 -1.62
CA ASN A 495 5.77 -34.18 -2.75
C ASN A 495 6.90 -35.19 -3.04
N GLN A 496 6.54 -36.38 -3.51
CA GLN A 496 7.48 -37.48 -3.74
C GLN A 496 7.47 -37.96 -5.18
N TYR A 497 8.62 -38.43 -5.66
CA TYR A 497 8.78 -39.10 -6.94
C TYR A 497 9.42 -40.47 -6.73
N LEU A 498 8.72 -41.54 -7.12
CA LEU A 498 9.27 -42.88 -7.18
C LEU A 498 9.72 -43.19 -8.60
N GLY A 499 11.04 -43.24 -8.79
CA GLY A 499 11.65 -43.57 -10.08
C GLY A 499 11.43 -45.03 -10.50
N PRO A 500 11.89 -45.41 -11.71
CA PRO A 500 11.71 -46.76 -12.25
C PRO A 500 12.68 -47.78 -11.59
N GLY A 501 12.52 -48.08 -10.30
CA GLY A 501 13.26 -49.09 -9.54
C GLY A 501 12.36 -50.22 -9.04
N ALA A 502 12.83 -51.47 -9.06
CA ALA A 502 12.09 -52.60 -8.51
C ALA A 502 12.21 -52.61 -6.99
N GLY A 503 11.21 -52.12 -6.26
CA GLY A 503 11.22 -52.26 -4.80
C GLY A 503 10.87 -51.02 -4.00
N ASP A 504 10.88 -49.84 -4.60
CA ASP A 504 10.87 -48.59 -3.83
C ASP A 504 9.56 -48.39 -3.06
N LEU A 505 9.70 -48.38 -1.73
CA LEU A 505 8.64 -48.01 -0.82
C LEU A 505 8.63 -46.48 -0.71
N ALA A 506 7.48 -45.86 -0.99
CA ALA A 506 7.21 -44.49 -0.58
C ALA A 506 7.35 -44.41 0.94
N ARG A 507 8.05 -43.40 1.45
CA ARG A 507 8.25 -43.20 2.90
C ARG A 507 7.53 -41.94 3.30
N PHE A 508 6.56 -42.06 4.18
CA PHE A 508 5.79 -40.92 4.69
C PHE A 508 6.15 -40.65 6.14
N ASP A 509 6.30 -39.38 6.48
CA ASP A 509 6.72 -38.95 7.82
C ASP A 509 5.86 -37.77 8.29
N ALA A 510 4.97 -38.04 9.24
CA ALA A 510 4.11 -37.06 9.88
C ALA A 510 4.77 -36.39 11.09
N SER A 511 6.06 -36.60 11.37
CA SER A 511 6.70 -36.08 12.59
C SER A 511 6.70 -34.56 12.72
N GLY A 512 6.46 -33.83 11.64
CA GLY A 512 6.26 -32.37 11.67
C GLY A 512 4.87 -31.94 12.16
N SER A 513 3.93 -32.88 12.31
CA SER A 513 2.58 -32.62 12.80
C SER A 513 2.62 -32.34 14.30
N HIS A 514 1.83 -31.38 14.76
CA HIS A 514 1.82 -30.95 16.16
C HIS A 514 0.46 -30.37 16.53
N ASP A 515 0.17 -30.28 17.83
CA ASP A 515 -0.97 -29.53 18.35
C ASP A 515 -0.55 -28.09 18.65
N ARG A 516 -1.36 -27.09 18.25
CA ARG A 516 -1.06 -25.67 18.53
C ARG A 516 -1.38 -25.26 19.97
N GLY A 517 -2.05 -26.12 20.75
CA GLY A 517 -2.39 -25.93 22.15
C GLY A 517 -1.58 -26.83 23.09
N LYS A 518 -2.18 -27.21 24.22
CA LYS A 518 -1.64 -28.22 25.15
C LYS A 518 -2.09 -29.65 24.83
N GLY A 519 -2.78 -29.84 23.70
CA GLY A 519 -3.28 -31.14 23.27
C GLY A 519 -2.13 -32.05 22.79
N ARG A 520 -2.41 -33.35 22.72
CA ARG A 520 -1.46 -34.34 22.19
C ARG A 520 -2.08 -35.05 21.02
N LEU A 521 -1.36 -35.16 19.91
CA LEU A 521 -1.76 -36.01 18.78
C LEU A 521 -1.81 -37.48 19.22
N VAL A 522 -2.98 -38.10 19.08
CA VAL A 522 -3.23 -39.50 19.49
C VAL A 522 -3.41 -40.45 18.30
N ALA A 523 -3.69 -39.94 17.09
CA ALA A 523 -3.81 -40.77 15.90
C ALA A 523 -3.27 -40.09 14.64
N TYR A 524 -2.74 -40.93 13.74
CA TYR A 524 -2.19 -40.57 12.43
C TYR A 524 -2.68 -41.60 11.42
N THR A 525 -3.51 -41.18 10.47
CA THR A 525 -4.08 -42.04 9.43
C THR A 525 -3.70 -41.50 8.06
N TRP A 526 -3.21 -42.39 7.20
CA TRP A 526 -2.82 -42.09 5.84
C TRP A 526 -3.79 -42.75 4.87
N ASP A 527 -4.24 -42.00 3.86
CA ASP A 527 -4.88 -42.52 2.66
C ASP A 527 -3.91 -42.34 1.50
N PHE A 528 -3.45 -43.43 0.89
CA PHE A 528 -2.39 -43.40 -0.11
C PHE A 528 -2.89 -43.01 -1.50
N GLY A 529 -4.21 -42.85 -1.69
CA GLY A 529 -4.81 -42.44 -2.95
C GLY A 529 -4.96 -43.56 -3.99
N ASP A 530 -4.59 -44.79 -3.64
CA ASP A 530 -4.76 -46.01 -4.46
C ASP A 530 -5.78 -46.99 -3.87
N GLY A 531 -6.54 -46.54 -2.87
CA GLY A 531 -7.50 -47.34 -2.12
C GLY A 531 -6.95 -48.01 -0.86
N GLN A 532 -5.64 -47.95 -0.61
CA GLN A 532 -5.01 -48.46 0.61
C GLN A 532 -4.79 -47.36 1.66
N ARG A 533 -4.70 -47.78 2.92
CA ARG A 533 -4.49 -46.90 4.07
C ARG A 533 -3.37 -47.39 4.97
N GLY A 534 -2.77 -46.49 5.72
CA GLY A 534 -1.76 -46.78 6.73
C GLY A 534 -1.99 -45.99 8.02
N GLU A 535 -1.37 -46.43 9.11
CA GLU A 535 -1.46 -45.76 10.40
C GLU A 535 -0.08 -45.59 11.04
N GLY A 536 0.12 -44.46 11.71
CA GLY A 536 1.36 -44.14 12.43
C GLY A 536 2.08 -42.90 11.92
N VAL A 537 3.04 -42.44 12.72
CA VAL A 537 3.83 -41.23 12.42
C VAL A 537 4.71 -41.46 11.19
N LYS A 538 5.34 -42.63 11.08
CA LYS A 538 6.15 -43.01 9.92
C LYS A 538 5.59 -44.28 9.30
N VAL A 539 5.22 -44.21 8.03
CA VAL A 539 4.65 -45.35 7.30
C VAL A 539 5.34 -45.52 5.95
N THR A 540 5.31 -46.73 5.42
CA THR A 540 5.82 -47.04 4.08
C THR A 540 4.74 -47.67 3.23
N HIS A 541 4.65 -47.29 1.96
CA HIS A 541 3.67 -47.85 1.02
C HIS A 541 4.29 -48.19 -0.33
N ARG A 542 3.74 -49.20 -1.01
CA ARG A 542 4.15 -49.62 -2.35
C ARG A 542 3.05 -49.34 -3.35
N TYR A 543 3.36 -48.58 -4.39
CA TYR A 543 2.45 -48.33 -5.51
C TYR A 543 2.71 -49.36 -6.63
N GLU A 544 1.69 -50.14 -6.98
CA GLU A 544 1.80 -51.19 -8.01
C GLU A 544 1.65 -50.66 -9.44
N GLN A 545 0.88 -49.59 -9.60
CA GLN A 545 0.63 -48.95 -10.88
C GLN A 545 1.35 -47.61 -10.96
N PRO A 546 1.79 -47.20 -12.15
CA PRO A 546 2.28 -45.85 -12.34
C PRO A 546 1.14 -44.85 -12.38
N GLY A 547 1.40 -43.63 -11.94
CA GLY A 547 0.39 -42.58 -11.88
C GLY A 547 0.73 -41.51 -10.86
N GLN A 548 -0.15 -40.51 -10.78
CA GLN A 548 -0.14 -39.52 -9.72
C GLN A 548 -1.16 -39.90 -8.65
N TYR A 549 -0.71 -39.93 -7.41
CA TYR A 549 -1.51 -40.30 -6.24
C TYR A 549 -1.62 -39.11 -5.29
N ARG A 550 -2.85 -38.81 -4.86
CA ARG A 550 -3.12 -37.79 -3.86
C ARG A 550 -3.11 -38.45 -2.48
N VAL A 551 -1.99 -38.32 -1.78
CA VAL A 551 -1.80 -38.90 -0.44
C VAL A 551 -2.34 -37.92 0.61
N VAL A 552 -3.21 -38.41 1.49
CA VAL A 552 -3.86 -37.59 2.53
C VAL A 552 -3.47 -38.10 3.91
N LEU A 553 -2.77 -37.28 4.69
CA LEU A 553 -2.60 -37.47 6.13
C LEU A 553 -3.80 -36.87 6.86
N THR A 554 -4.39 -37.62 7.79
CA THR A 554 -5.31 -37.12 8.81
C THR A 554 -4.71 -37.36 10.19
N VAL A 555 -4.55 -36.31 10.99
CA VAL A 555 -4.15 -36.42 12.40
C VAL A 555 -5.33 -36.14 13.31
N LYS A 556 -5.34 -36.73 14.51
CA LYS A 556 -6.33 -36.50 15.55
C LYS A 556 -5.67 -36.23 16.90
N ASP A 557 -6.18 -35.26 17.64
CA ASP A 557 -5.73 -34.96 19.00
C ASP A 557 -6.52 -35.74 20.08
N ASP A 558 -6.10 -35.60 21.33
CA ASP A 558 -6.73 -36.21 22.50
C ASP A 558 -8.09 -35.61 22.88
N GLN A 559 -8.48 -34.51 22.24
CA GLN A 559 -9.77 -33.83 22.42
C GLN A 559 -10.78 -34.18 21.33
N GLY A 560 -10.35 -34.92 20.31
CA GLY A 560 -11.20 -35.40 19.23
C GLY A 560 -11.15 -34.57 17.95
N HIS A 561 -10.40 -33.46 17.91
CA HIS A 561 -10.25 -32.65 16.72
C HIS A 561 -9.38 -33.34 15.68
N THR A 562 -9.60 -33.01 14.41
CA THR A 562 -8.84 -33.60 13.30
C THR A 562 -8.33 -32.55 12.34
N ALA A 563 -7.19 -32.81 11.72
CA ALA A 563 -6.63 -31.97 10.67
C ALA A 563 -6.08 -32.82 9.53
N ARG A 564 -6.02 -32.25 8.31
CA ARG A 564 -5.58 -32.94 7.11
C ARG A 564 -4.44 -32.22 6.40
N SER A 565 -3.54 -32.98 5.81
CA SER A 565 -2.45 -32.50 4.95
C SER A 565 -2.36 -33.40 3.73
N ILE A 566 -1.99 -32.83 2.59
CA ILE A 566 -1.98 -33.52 1.30
C ILE A 566 -0.60 -33.37 0.69
N LEU A 567 -0.10 -34.45 0.12
CA LEU A 567 1.03 -34.39 -0.80
C LEU A 567 0.69 -35.18 -2.07
N THR A 568 1.38 -34.84 -3.15
CA THR A 568 1.32 -35.56 -4.42
C THR A 568 2.49 -36.52 -4.51
N LEU A 569 2.20 -37.79 -4.79
CA LEU A 569 3.21 -38.80 -5.13
C LEU A 569 3.10 -39.18 -6.60
N THR A 570 4.21 -39.13 -7.32
CA THR A 570 4.28 -39.59 -8.71
C THR A 570 5.06 -40.91 -8.79
N ALA A 571 4.41 -41.98 -9.22
CA ALA A 571 5.04 -43.27 -9.50
C ALA A 571 5.30 -43.42 -11.01
N ALA A 572 6.56 -43.60 -11.38
CA ALA A 572 6.97 -43.68 -12.79
C ALA A 572 6.52 -44.99 -13.48
N PRO A 573 6.16 -44.96 -14.79
CA PRO A 573 5.83 -46.14 -15.56
C PRO A 573 6.92 -47.21 -15.63
N LEU A 574 6.54 -48.48 -15.46
CA LEU A 574 7.45 -49.62 -15.52
C LEU A 574 8.17 -49.76 -16.88
N TRP A 575 7.58 -49.26 -17.98
CA TRP A 575 8.20 -49.30 -19.31
C TRP A 575 9.43 -48.40 -19.44
N LEU A 576 9.61 -47.39 -18.56
CA LEU A 576 10.87 -46.65 -18.49
C LEU A 576 12.07 -47.56 -18.18
N ARG A 577 11.85 -48.73 -17.54
CA ARG A 577 12.89 -49.74 -17.29
C ARG A 577 13.38 -50.45 -18.56
N GLN A 578 12.58 -50.44 -19.63
CA GLN A 578 12.89 -51.13 -20.89
C GLN A 578 13.71 -50.24 -21.83
N LEU A 579 13.89 -48.98 -21.47
CA LEU A 579 14.68 -48.02 -22.23
C LEU A 579 16.17 -48.22 -21.95
N ASP A 580 16.97 -48.36 -23.01
CA ASP A 580 18.42 -48.31 -22.91
C ASP A 580 18.84 -46.85 -22.63
N PRO A 581 19.42 -46.53 -21.45
CA PRO A 581 19.79 -45.16 -21.10
C PRO A 581 20.85 -44.57 -22.03
N LYS A 582 21.52 -45.38 -22.86
CA LYS A 582 22.44 -44.90 -23.92
C LYS A 582 21.72 -44.47 -25.20
N LYS A 583 20.43 -44.76 -25.34
CA LYS A 583 19.59 -44.46 -26.52
C LYS A 583 18.43 -43.52 -26.22
N VAL A 584 18.35 -43.00 -24.99
CA VAL A 584 17.28 -42.12 -24.55
C VAL A 584 17.89 -40.87 -23.95
N THR A 585 17.46 -39.71 -24.45
CA THR A 585 17.75 -38.41 -23.83
C THR A 585 16.57 -38.05 -22.94
N GLN A 586 16.82 -37.92 -21.64
CA GLN A 586 15.85 -37.35 -20.71
C GLN A 586 15.77 -35.84 -20.94
N VAL A 587 14.58 -35.34 -21.24
CA VAL A 587 14.29 -33.90 -21.29
C VAL A 587 13.45 -33.58 -20.06
N GLU A 588 14.05 -32.93 -19.07
CA GLU A 588 13.32 -32.41 -17.92
C GLU A 588 12.89 -30.98 -18.21
N ALA A 589 11.60 -30.71 -18.08
CA ALA A 589 11.10 -29.35 -17.95
C ALA A 589 11.17 -29.00 -16.46
N GLU A 590 12.16 -28.22 -16.05
CA GLU A 590 12.19 -27.66 -14.70
C GLU A 590 11.06 -26.62 -14.57
N SER A 591 10.19 -26.82 -13.58
CA SER A 591 9.37 -25.79 -12.92
C SER A 591 8.82 -24.64 -13.78
N PHE A 592 7.52 -24.67 -14.09
CA PHE A 592 6.79 -23.48 -14.54
C PHE A 592 6.40 -22.61 -13.35
N ALA A 593 7.33 -21.79 -12.87
CA ALA A 593 7.05 -20.66 -12.00
C ALA A 593 8.07 -19.57 -12.26
N GLY A 594 7.78 -18.72 -13.25
CA GLY A 594 8.58 -17.53 -13.53
C GLY A 594 8.49 -17.10 -14.99
N GLN A 595 8.02 -15.89 -15.23
CA GLN A 595 8.29 -15.19 -16.48
C GLN A 595 9.79 -14.90 -16.54
N GLY A 596 10.51 -15.71 -17.31
CA GLY A 596 11.91 -15.49 -17.63
C GLY A 596 12.23 -16.22 -18.91
N GLY A 597 12.74 -15.49 -19.92
CA GLY A 597 13.36 -16.12 -21.08
C GLY A 597 14.60 -16.88 -20.61
N GLY A 598 14.45 -18.19 -20.40
CA GLY A 598 15.58 -19.10 -20.17
C GLY A 598 15.98 -19.79 -21.48
N GLU A 599 17.26 -19.74 -21.83
CA GLU A 599 17.84 -20.74 -22.73
C GLU A 599 17.90 -22.08 -21.99
N VAL A 600 17.42 -23.15 -22.63
CA VAL A 600 17.68 -24.52 -22.17
C VAL A 600 19.10 -24.87 -22.58
N GLN A 601 20.00 -25.05 -21.61
CA GLN A 601 21.32 -25.60 -21.89
C GLN A 601 21.20 -27.11 -22.13
N LEU A 602 21.44 -27.54 -23.37
CA LEU A 602 21.69 -28.94 -23.66
C LEU A 602 23.10 -29.29 -23.18
N PHE A 603 23.22 -30.19 -22.21
CA PHE A 603 24.50 -30.78 -21.86
C PHE A 603 25.02 -31.56 -23.07
N GLU A 604 26.09 -31.06 -23.68
CA GLU A 604 26.65 -31.67 -24.88
C GLU A 604 26.99 -33.15 -24.67
N ARG A 605 26.48 -33.99 -25.57
CA ARG A 605 27.36 -34.70 -26.50
C ARG A 605 26.64 -34.93 -27.84
N VAL A 606 27.13 -34.18 -28.83
CA VAL A 606 26.92 -34.26 -30.29
C VAL A 606 25.65 -33.57 -30.84
N ALA A 607 25.86 -32.28 -31.15
CA ALA A 607 25.32 -31.45 -32.24
C ALA A 607 23.95 -31.78 -32.84
N THR A 608 22.94 -30.97 -32.52
CA THR A 608 21.81 -30.64 -33.41
C THR A 608 21.29 -29.23 -33.09
N SER A 609 21.44 -28.30 -34.03
CA SER A 609 20.85 -26.96 -33.95
C SER A 609 19.44 -26.94 -34.57
N GLY A 610 18.46 -26.35 -33.90
CA GLY A 610 17.10 -26.10 -34.42
C GLY A 610 16.60 -24.70 -34.06
N LYS A 611 15.72 -24.12 -34.88
CA LYS A 611 15.18 -22.76 -34.72
C LYS A 611 13.69 -22.81 -34.38
N MET A 612 13.27 -22.04 -33.37
CA MET A 612 11.87 -21.92 -32.92
C MET A 612 11.01 -21.11 -33.91
N VAL A 613 9.76 -21.53 -34.15
CA VAL A 613 8.74 -20.76 -34.88
C VAL A 613 7.46 -20.75 -34.05
N THR A 614 6.91 -19.56 -33.77
CA THR A 614 5.78 -19.36 -32.83
C THR A 614 4.55 -18.73 -33.55
N LYS A 615 3.33 -19.29 -33.38
CA LYS A 615 2.01 -18.58 -33.47
C LYS A 615 1.07 -18.69 -32.21
N TRP A 616 0.52 -17.55 -31.74
CA TRP A 616 -0.12 -17.33 -30.41
C TRP A 616 -1.53 -17.93 -30.33
N HIS A 617 -1.93 -18.42 -29.15
CA HIS A 617 -3.29 -18.90 -28.87
C HIS A 617 -3.93 -18.11 -27.71
N GLN A 618 -5.01 -17.38 -28.01
CA GLN A 618 -5.54 -16.33 -27.13
C GLN A 618 -6.28 -16.82 -25.87
N GLU A 619 -6.68 -18.08 -25.78
CA GLU A 619 -7.52 -18.56 -24.66
C GLU A 619 -6.76 -19.24 -23.51
N VAL A 620 -5.48 -19.58 -23.66
CA VAL A 620 -4.72 -20.34 -22.62
C VAL A 620 -3.44 -19.64 -22.15
N GLY A 621 -3.18 -18.42 -22.62
CA GLY A 621 -2.15 -17.54 -22.07
C GLY A 621 -0.68 -18.00 -22.16
N HIS A 622 -0.36 -19.08 -22.90
CA HIS A 622 1.01 -19.59 -23.02
C HIS A 622 1.38 -20.11 -24.43
N TRP A 623 2.68 -20.28 -24.64
CA TRP A 623 3.35 -20.75 -25.87
C TRP A 623 4.14 -22.04 -25.61
N LEU A 624 3.87 -23.18 -26.26
CA LEU A 624 4.82 -24.31 -26.25
C LEU A 624 4.72 -25.17 -27.53
N GLU A 625 5.82 -25.27 -28.28
CA GLU A 625 6.07 -26.32 -29.28
C GLU A 625 7.53 -26.77 -29.17
N TRP A 626 7.78 -28.09 -29.21
CA TRP A 626 9.13 -28.66 -29.27
C TRP A 626 9.26 -29.50 -30.54
N LYS A 627 10.32 -29.25 -31.33
CA LYS A 627 10.60 -29.99 -32.55
C LYS A 627 12.05 -30.43 -32.55
N LEU A 628 12.28 -31.74 -32.47
CA LEU A 628 13.60 -32.32 -32.63
C LEU A 628 13.76 -32.82 -34.08
N VAL A 629 14.85 -32.45 -34.74
CA VAL A 629 15.24 -33.00 -36.04
C VAL A 629 16.59 -33.70 -35.86
N VAL A 630 16.64 -35.01 -36.09
CA VAL A 630 17.88 -35.79 -36.08
C VAL A 630 18.17 -36.28 -37.50
N PRO A 631 19.31 -35.95 -38.12
CA PRO A 631 19.76 -36.58 -39.37
C PRO A 631 20.59 -37.84 -39.04
N SER A 632 20.71 -38.89 -39.86
CA SER A 632 20.20 -39.18 -41.19
C SER A 632 20.14 -40.70 -41.38
N ALA A 633 18.97 -41.31 -41.16
CA ALA A 633 18.44 -42.46 -41.90
C ALA A 633 17.13 -42.90 -41.23
N GLY A 634 16.00 -42.69 -41.92
CA GLY A 634 14.65 -43.04 -41.45
C GLY A 634 13.96 -41.88 -40.73
N ARG A 635 13.08 -41.16 -41.44
CA ARG A 635 12.22 -40.14 -40.82
C ARG A 635 11.16 -40.84 -39.97
N TYR A 636 11.14 -40.55 -38.68
CA TYR A 636 10.00 -40.82 -37.81
C TYR A 636 9.57 -39.50 -37.17
N GLN A 637 8.27 -39.21 -37.20
CA GLN A 637 7.67 -38.14 -36.40
C GLN A 637 7.05 -38.79 -35.17
N LEU A 638 7.51 -38.38 -33.99
CA LEU A 638 6.79 -38.61 -32.76
C LEU A 638 6.13 -37.30 -32.35
N ALA A 639 4.81 -37.23 -32.51
CA ALA A 639 3.99 -36.16 -31.98
C ALA A 639 3.37 -36.66 -30.67
N ALA A 640 3.74 -36.05 -29.55
CA ALA A 640 3.04 -36.25 -28.29
C ALA A 640 2.25 -34.98 -27.98
N ARG A 641 0.95 -35.15 -27.75
CA ARG A 641 0.01 -34.12 -27.33
C ARG A 641 -0.22 -34.31 -25.84
N TYR A 642 -0.14 -33.23 -25.07
CA TYR A 642 -0.85 -33.15 -23.79
C TYR A 642 -1.97 -32.12 -23.95
#